data_AF-A0A939U491-F1
#
_entry.id   AF-A0A939U491-F1
#
_cell.length_a   1.000
_cell.length_b   1.000
_cell.length_c   1.000
_cell.angle_alpha   90.00
_cell.angle_beta   90.00
_cell.angle_gamma   90.00
#
_symmetry.space_group_name_H-M   'P 1'
#
loop_
_entity.id
_entity.type
_entity.pdbx_description
1 polymer ?
#
loop_
_entity_poly.entity_id
_entity_poly.type
_entity_poly.pdbx_seq_one_letter_code
_entity_poly.pdbx_strand_id
1 'polypeptide(L)'
;MTIRHYILSLLFVAVTAFSLGAADKTYKLQSPSGELTVSITAGRQADWSVAVQGTTVLQKSPLSMTLGNGTVFGRDMQVKKAVKRSVSRTVKPVVYRQSEVNEAYNELTLRCKGYSIVFRAYDDGAAYRFVADQKAPFKVLGEQAAFNLGQDAEGFIPYAYKKNDSFESQFTTSFESQYTRTVVSGWENGRLAFLPVTLSAPGGMKVCITESDLTDYPGMYLSNDDKDNTLEAVFAPYPKEIVQGGHNMLQGLVKSREDFIARADAGQSFPWRIVIVAREDKDLLTCNLPWLLGSEPAPDMDFSWVEPGKVAWDWWNAWNVYGVDFQSGVNTDTYKYYIDFASKNGIRYVILDEGWAVNKKADLFQVVPEIDLPKLCKYAERKGVGLILWAGYWAFEKDMERACREYSAMGVKGFKVDFMDRDDQPMVGFYARAAETAARYHLLVDFHGAFKPAGLQRTWPNVLNFEGVYGLENVKGSKKYDIDLVTYEVSIPFVRLVAGPADYTQGAMRNAGKDNFRYVSSEAMSQGTRCRQLAEYIIFDAPLTMLCDSPSNYNSEKECLKFIADVPTVWDETVALEGKAGEYVAMARRKGDVWYVGALTDWNARELTLDLSFTGGAPLIEFFRDGVNAARAARDYKHIWTEFPADGKVTVRMAPGGGWAAIIRKQPEPWQKTDNDWSRFGYYEKQNAELTVRPKAVLFGDSITRNWASKDPKWLEEHNFVGRGISGQTTMQMLSRFRQDVIELEPEYVFILAGCNDIARNNGYIDVKNTFKNLVSMVQLSQVNGIKPVMCTLTPAREIGWRRRVGDPRPQIAELNALISSYAAEHNIPLVDYNSVMRTPEGGMDPAYETDAVHPNLAGYKVMEKALLEVLEKLD
;
A
#
# COMPACT_ATOMS: atom_id res chain seq x y z
N MET A 1 33.28 -17.88 -93.07
CA MET A 1 34.02 -17.35 -91.90
C MET A 1 33.20 -16.22 -91.28
N THR A 2 32.16 -16.58 -90.53
CA THR A 2 32.13 -16.74 -89.06
C THR A 2 31.96 -15.42 -88.31
N ILE A 3 30.73 -14.91 -88.43
CA ILE A 3 29.95 -14.24 -87.40
C ILE A 3 29.92 -15.17 -86.17
N ARG A 4 30.98 -15.14 -85.36
CA ARG A 4 31.05 -15.93 -84.11
C ARG A 4 31.75 -15.21 -82.96
N HIS A 5 32.17 -13.95 -83.15
CA HIS A 5 32.97 -13.21 -82.17
C HIS A 5 32.26 -12.02 -81.50
N TYR A 6 31.01 -11.69 -81.88
CA TYR A 6 30.28 -10.57 -81.25
C TYR A 6 29.18 -10.98 -80.26
N ILE A 7 28.88 -12.28 -80.13
CA ILE A 7 27.85 -12.76 -79.18
C ILE A 7 28.46 -13.17 -77.83
N LEU A 8 29.76 -13.48 -77.74
CA LEU A 8 30.39 -13.80 -76.45
C LEU A 8 30.76 -12.57 -75.60
N SER A 9 31.00 -11.41 -76.21
CA SER A 9 31.36 -10.18 -75.47
C SER A 9 30.15 -9.45 -74.88
N LEU A 10 28.95 -9.66 -75.44
CA LEU A 10 27.68 -9.14 -74.91
C LEU A 10 27.05 -10.07 -73.85
N LEU A 11 27.45 -11.34 -73.80
CA LEU A 11 27.05 -12.26 -72.72
C LEU A 11 27.90 -12.12 -71.44
N PHE A 12 29.12 -11.55 -71.53
CA PHE A 12 30.00 -11.38 -70.36
C PHE A 12 29.78 -10.05 -69.62
N VAL A 13 29.10 -9.07 -70.23
CA VAL A 13 28.69 -7.80 -69.58
C VAL A 13 27.26 -7.88 -69.02
N ALA A 14 26.47 -8.88 -69.42
CA ALA A 14 25.11 -9.09 -68.90
C ALA A 14 25.04 -9.98 -67.63
N VAL A 15 26.14 -10.59 -67.21
CA VAL A 15 26.18 -11.51 -66.03
C VAL A 15 26.80 -10.88 -64.78
N THR A 16 27.35 -9.67 -64.86
CA THR A 16 27.93 -8.94 -63.71
C THR A 16 27.02 -7.86 -63.10
N ALA A 17 25.76 -7.74 -63.54
CA ALA A 17 24.82 -6.70 -63.07
C ALA A 17 23.56 -7.21 -62.34
N PHE A 18 23.55 -8.46 -61.89
CA PHE A 18 22.44 -9.03 -61.08
C PHE A 18 22.93 -9.60 -59.74
N SER A 19 23.74 -8.85 -59.01
CA SER A 19 23.68 -8.88 -57.54
C SER A 19 22.62 -7.87 -57.09
N LEU A 20 21.35 -8.17 -57.37
CA LEU A 20 20.22 -7.54 -56.69
C LEU A 20 20.32 -7.92 -55.21
N GLY A 21 21.08 -7.15 -54.43
CA GLY A 21 20.90 -7.10 -52.99
C GLY A 21 19.43 -6.82 -52.73
N ALA A 22 18.80 -7.58 -51.84
CA ALA A 22 17.42 -7.36 -51.47
C ALA A 22 17.26 -5.89 -51.03
N ALA A 23 16.45 -5.12 -51.75
CA ALA A 23 16.21 -3.72 -51.42
C ALA A 23 15.57 -3.63 -50.03
N ASP A 24 16.06 -2.69 -49.21
CA ASP A 24 15.47 -2.38 -47.91
C ASP A 24 13.97 -2.08 -48.08
N LYS A 25 13.13 -2.79 -47.33
CA LYS A 25 11.68 -2.62 -47.36
C LYS A 25 11.19 -2.03 -46.06
N THR A 26 10.50 -0.90 -46.14
CA THR A 26 9.89 -0.25 -44.98
C THR A 26 8.43 -0.67 -44.79
N TYR A 27 8.09 -1.02 -43.56
CA TYR A 27 6.73 -1.28 -43.09
C TYR A 27 6.29 -0.14 -42.16
N LYS A 28 5.01 0.20 -42.19
CA LYS A 28 4.41 1.19 -41.28
C LYS A 28 3.32 0.57 -40.42
N LEU A 29 3.32 0.96 -39.16
CA LEU A 29 2.31 0.61 -38.15
C LEU A 29 1.91 1.91 -37.44
N GLN A 30 0.62 2.18 -37.32
CA GLN A 30 0.09 3.35 -36.63
C GLN A 30 -0.62 2.92 -35.35
N SER A 31 -0.64 3.76 -34.33
CA SER A 31 -1.46 3.56 -33.13
C SER A 31 -2.97 3.65 -33.45
N PRO A 32 -3.87 3.24 -32.54
CA PRO A 32 -5.32 3.32 -32.76
C PRO A 32 -5.83 4.72 -33.15
N SER A 33 -5.32 5.79 -32.53
CA SER A 33 -5.66 7.18 -32.89
C SER A 33 -5.07 7.61 -34.24
N GLY A 34 -4.06 6.90 -34.74
CA GLY A 34 -3.28 7.27 -35.93
C GLY A 34 -2.19 8.32 -35.68
N GLU A 35 -2.09 8.86 -34.47
CA GLU A 35 -1.16 9.94 -34.16
C GLU A 35 0.28 9.47 -33.98
N LEU A 36 0.49 8.27 -33.42
CA LEU A 36 1.81 7.65 -33.31
C LEU A 36 2.03 6.70 -34.49
N THR A 37 3.20 6.80 -35.13
CA THR A 37 3.61 5.95 -36.25
C THR A 37 4.96 5.32 -35.98
N VAL A 38 5.01 3.99 -36.10
CA VAL A 38 6.23 3.19 -36.12
C VAL A 38 6.59 2.85 -37.56
N SER A 39 7.83 3.16 -37.97
CA SER A 39 8.38 2.75 -39.26
C SER A 39 9.46 1.70 -39.05
N ILE A 40 9.35 0.55 -39.71
CA ILE A 40 10.25 -0.60 -39.55
C ILE A 40 10.93 -0.87 -40.89
N THR A 41 12.25 -0.76 -40.96
CA THR A 41 13.01 -1.10 -42.15
C THR A 41 13.56 -2.52 -42.02
N ALA A 42 13.21 -3.39 -42.96
CA ALA A 42 13.74 -4.74 -43.07
C ALA A 42 14.62 -4.83 -44.31
N GLY A 43 15.89 -5.17 -44.10
CA GLY A 43 16.88 -5.25 -45.17
C GLY A 43 18.22 -5.70 -44.60
N ARG A 44 19.32 -5.03 -44.97
CA ARG A 44 20.66 -5.41 -44.47
C ARG A 44 20.74 -5.37 -42.94
N GLN A 45 20.11 -4.36 -42.34
CA GLN A 45 19.94 -4.20 -40.89
C GLN A 45 18.47 -3.92 -40.63
N ALA A 46 17.91 -4.53 -39.59
CA ALA A 46 16.59 -4.19 -39.10
C ALA A 46 16.70 -2.94 -38.26
N ASP A 47 15.85 -1.96 -38.58
CA ASP A 47 15.79 -0.69 -37.88
C ASP A 47 14.34 -0.29 -37.64
N TRP A 48 14.12 0.52 -36.62
CA TRP A 48 12.81 1.10 -36.33
C TRP A 48 12.91 2.57 -35.94
N SER A 49 11.83 3.31 -36.13
CA SER A 49 11.71 4.71 -35.71
C SER A 49 10.29 4.99 -35.24
N VAL A 50 10.13 6.00 -34.38
CA VAL A 50 8.83 6.41 -33.82
C VAL A 50 8.62 7.90 -34.07
N ALA A 51 7.46 8.24 -34.61
CA ALA A 51 7.04 9.62 -34.82
C ALA A 51 5.63 9.85 -34.26
N VAL A 52 5.39 11.04 -33.73
CA VAL A 52 4.10 11.50 -33.22
C VAL A 52 3.67 12.72 -33.99
N GLN A 53 2.52 12.64 -34.68
CA GLN A 53 1.97 13.70 -35.53
C GLN A 53 3.01 14.29 -36.53
N GLY A 54 3.89 13.43 -37.06
CA GLY A 54 4.96 13.80 -38.01
C GLY A 54 6.28 14.23 -37.36
N THR A 55 6.32 14.43 -36.04
CA THR A 55 7.55 14.73 -35.30
C THR A 55 8.22 13.44 -34.85
N THR A 56 9.42 13.16 -35.37
CA THR A 56 10.21 11.98 -34.98
C THR A 56 10.75 12.14 -33.56
N VAL A 57 10.38 11.22 -32.66
CA VAL A 57 10.84 11.17 -31.25
C VAL A 57 11.90 10.09 -31.03
N LEU A 58 11.94 9.09 -31.91
CA LEU A 58 13.01 8.09 -32.00
C LEU A 58 13.43 7.97 -33.47
N GLN A 59 14.68 8.32 -33.76
CA GLN A 59 15.26 8.18 -35.09
C GLN A 59 15.46 6.70 -35.44
N LYS A 60 15.85 6.45 -36.69
CA LYS A 60 16.18 5.11 -37.19
C LYS A 60 17.22 4.45 -36.26
N SER A 61 16.78 3.43 -35.54
CA SER A 61 17.55 2.76 -34.50
C SER A 61 17.69 1.27 -34.81
N PRO A 62 18.91 0.70 -34.88
CA PRO A 62 19.12 -0.70 -35.21
C PRO A 62 18.69 -1.65 -34.09
N LEU A 63 18.21 -2.83 -34.49
CA LEU A 63 17.92 -3.95 -33.60
C LEU A 63 18.37 -5.29 -34.21
N SER A 64 19.03 -6.13 -33.42
CA SER A 64 19.43 -7.47 -33.86
C SER A 64 19.69 -8.42 -32.69
N MET A 65 19.72 -9.73 -32.93
CA MET A 65 20.05 -10.73 -31.92
C MET A 65 20.98 -11.79 -32.51
N THR A 66 22.16 -11.96 -31.92
CA THR A 66 23.20 -12.87 -32.40
C THR A 66 23.15 -14.18 -31.63
N LEU A 67 23.10 -15.31 -32.35
CA LEU A 67 22.99 -16.65 -31.78
C LEU A 67 24.33 -17.38 -31.79
N GLY A 68 24.48 -18.39 -30.93
CA GLY A 68 25.71 -19.19 -30.78
C GLY A 68 26.12 -20.00 -32.02
N ASN A 69 25.24 -20.17 -33.00
CA ASN A 69 25.55 -20.83 -34.27
C ASN A 69 25.95 -19.85 -35.40
N GLY A 70 26.13 -18.57 -35.08
CA GLY A 70 26.45 -17.50 -36.03
C GLY A 70 25.25 -16.89 -36.76
N THR A 71 24.02 -17.40 -36.55
CA THR A 71 22.80 -16.76 -37.06
C THR A 71 22.57 -15.42 -36.36
N VAL A 72 22.17 -14.40 -37.11
CA VAL A 72 21.82 -13.09 -36.56
C VAL A 72 20.39 -12.72 -36.97
N PHE A 73 19.47 -12.68 -36.01
CA PHE A 73 18.14 -12.14 -36.24
C PHE A 73 18.23 -10.64 -36.49
N GLY A 74 17.49 -10.13 -37.47
CA GLY A 74 17.49 -8.70 -37.83
C GLY A 74 18.62 -8.30 -38.79
N ARG A 75 19.57 -9.18 -39.12
CA ARG A 75 20.55 -8.94 -40.19
C ARG A 75 20.15 -9.66 -41.47
N ASP A 76 20.32 -9.00 -42.60
CA ASP A 76 19.85 -9.48 -43.91
C ASP A 76 18.39 -10.00 -43.85
N MET A 77 17.56 -9.23 -43.17
CA MET A 77 16.21 -9.58 -42.76
C MET A 77 15.28 -9.74 -43.95
N GLN A 78 14.92 -11.00 -44.26
CA GLN A 78 13.95 -11.34 -45.29
C GLN A 78 12.59 -11.67 -44.70
N VAL A 79 11.68 -10.68 -44.70
CA VAL A 79 10.29 -10.88 -44.27
C VAL A 79 9.54 -11.77 -45.26
N LYS A 80 9.09 -12.93 -44.79
CA LYS A 80 8.25 -13.86 -45.56
C LYS A 80 6.77 -13.51 -45.46
N LYS A 81 6.33 -13.03 -44.30
CA LYS A 81 4.94 -12.62 -44.08
C LYS A 81 4.87 -11.48 -43.06
N ALA A 82 4.11 -10.45 -43.40
CA ALA A 82 3.70 -9.40 -42.47
C ALA A 82 2.25 -9.66 -42.05
N VAL A 83 2.01 -9.83 -40.75
CA VAL A 83 0.68 -10.08 -40.19
C VAL A 83 0.29 -8.90 -39.33
N LYS A 84 -0.86 -8.30 -39.61
CA LYS A 84 -1.41 -7.19 -38.83
C LYS A 84 -2.59 -7.68 -38.00
N ARG A 85 -2.74 -7.13 -36.79
CA ARG A 85 -3.96 -7.23 -35.99
C ARG A 85 -4.18 -5.95 -35.20
N SER A 86 -5.42 -5.73 -34.79
CA SER A 86 -5.82 -4.64 -33.92
C SER A 86 -6.49 -5.24 -32.69
N VAL A 87 -6.20 -4.70 -31.52
CA VAL A 87 -6.75 -5.15 -30.24
C VAL A 87 -7.35 -3.92 -29.54
N SER A 88 -8.55 -4.09 -29.02
CA SER A 88 -9.21 -3.15 -28.12
C SER A 88 -10.04 -3.95 -27.12
N ARG A 89 -9.69 -3.85 -25.84
CA ARG A 89 -10.39 -4.53 -24.74
C ARG A 89 -10.14 -3.82 -23.42
N THR A 90 -10.94 -4.17 -22.41
CA THR A 90 -10.72 -3.77 -21.02
C THR A 90 -10.19 -4.95 -20.23
N VAL A 91 -9.08 -4.76 -19.51
CA VAL A 91 -8.42 -5.77 -18.68
C VAL A 91 -8.68 -5.44 -17.21
N LYS A 92 -9.05 -6.45 -16.41
CA LYS A 92 -9.29 -6.29 -14.97
C LYS A 92 -8.14 -6.90 -14.17
N PRO A 93 -7.24 -6.08 -13.60
CA PRO A 93 -6.17 -6.58 -12.74
C PRO A 93 -6.72 -7.18 -11.44
N VAL A 94 -6.01 -8.16 -10.88
CA VAL A 94 -6.26 -8.65 -9.52
C VAL A 94 -5.81 -7.58 -8.51
N VAL A 95 -4.59 -7.06 -8.67
CA VAL A 95 -4.02 -5.96 -7.89
C VAL A 95 -3.30 -5.00 -8.84
N TYR A 96 -3.69 -3.72 -8.83
CA TYR A 96 -3.00 -2.66 -9.57
C TYR A 96 -3.46 -1.27 -9.08
N ARG A 97 -2.92 -0.20 -9.69
CA ARG A 97 -3.29 1.20 -9.45
C ARG A 97 -4.65 1.65 -10.02
N GLN A 98 -5.41 0.74 -10.63
CA GLN A 98 -6.76 0.97 -11.12
C GLN A 98 -7.47 -0.37 -11.30
N SER A 99 -8.81 -0.36 -11.21
CA SER A 99 -9.64 -1.58 -11.28
C SER A 99 -9.91 -2.09 -12.70
N GLU A 100 -9.75 -1.21 -13.70
CA GLU A 100 -9.92 -1.51 -15.11
C GLU A 100 -8.84 -0.77 -15.92
N VAL A 101 -8.22 -1.47 -16.88
CA VAL A 101 -7.20 -0.92 -17.77
C VAL A 101 -7.66 -1.09 -19.21
N ASN A 102 -7.78 0.00 -19.95
CA ASN A 102 -8.08 -0.07 -21.38
C ASN A 102 -6.82 -0.42 -22.16
N GLU A 103 -6.85 -1.56 -22.86
CA GLU A 103 -5.78 -2.01 -23.74
C GLU A 103 -6.21 -1.79 -25.20
N ALA A 104 -5.57 -0.85 -25.87
CA ALA A 104 -5.80 -0.60 -27.30
C ALA A 104 -4.47 -0.44 -28.04
N TYR A 105 -4.24 -1.28 -29.05
CA TYR A 105 -3.05 -1.21 -29.90
C TYR A 105 -3.28 -1.81 -31.29
N ASN A 106 -2.46 -1.37 -32.23
CA ASN A 106 -2.25 -2.11 -33.47
C ASN A 106 -0.92 -2.87 -33.38
N GLU A 107 -0.88 -4.07 -33.96
CA GLU A 107 0.30 -4.93 -33.97
C GLU A 107 0.70 -5.32 -35.38
N LEU A 108 2.01 -5.42 -35.60
CA LEU A 108 2.63 -5.95 -36.81
C LEU A 108 3.62 -7.04 -36.43
N THR A 109 3.34 -8.28 -36.83
CA THR A 109 4.29 -9.39 -36.76
C THR A 109 4.99 -9.57 -38.11
N LEU A 110 6.31 -9.38 -38.14
CA LEU A 110 7.16 -9.64 -39.30
C LEU A 110 7.80 -11.02 -39.17
N ARG A 111 7.23 -12.02 -39.86
CA ARG A 111 7.71 -13.40 -39.86
C ARG A 111 8.87 -13.57 -40.84
N CYS A 112 10.00 -14.02 -40.33
CA CYS A 112 11.20 -14.33 -41.09
C CYS A 112 11.47 -15.84 -41.06
N LYS A 113 12.61 -16.29 -41.60
CA LYS A 113 13.02 -17.69 -41.48
C LYS A 113 13.62 -17.90 -40.08
N GLY A 114 12.95 -18.67 -39.23
CA GLY A 114 13.45 -19.10 -37.92
C GLY A 114 13.23 -18.11 -36.77
N TYR A 115 12.59 -16.97 -37.03
CA TYR A 115 12.19 -15.99 -36.02
C TYR A 115 11.11 -15.04 -36.57
N SER A 116 10.48 -14.32 -35.65
CA SER A 116 9.60 -13.20 -35.92
C SER A 116 10.00 -11.98 -35.08
N ILE A 117 9.71 -10.78 -35.57
CA ILE A 117 9.74 -9.55 -34.76
C ILE A 117 8.32 -9.01 -34.69
N VAL A 118 7.83 -8.79 -33.47
CA VAL A 118 6.49 -8.26 -33.20
C VAL A 118 6.63 -6.81 -32.76
N PHE A 119 5.90 -5.91 -33.42
CA PHE A 119 5.79 -4.50 -33.04
C PHE A 119 4.36 -4.20 -32.59
N ARG A 120 4.21 -3.43 -31.52
CA ARG A 120 2.93 -2.84 -31.09
C ARG A 120 3.04 -1.33 -31.06
N ALA A 121 1.98 -0.66 -31.52
CA ALA A 121 1.81 0.78 -31.43
C ALA A 121 0.55 1.07 -30.60
N TYR A 122 0.77 1.70 -29.46
CA TYR A 122 -0.23 2.27 -28.58
C TYR A 122 -0.24 3.80 -28.78
N ASP A 123 -1.25 4.50 -28.28
CA ASP A 123 -1.30 5.96 -28.41
C ASP A 123 -0.25 6.68 -27.54
N ASP A 124 0.17 6.02 -26.46
CA ASP A 124 1.16 6.48 -25.48
C ASP A 124 2.56 5.83 -25.66
N GLY A 125 2.78 5.07 -26.74
CA GLY A 125 4.10 4.50 -27.01
C GLY A 125 4.16 3.36 -28.02
N ALA A 126 5.36 2.86 -28.24
CA ALA A 126 5.62 1.73 -29.12
C ALA A 126 6.54 0.71 -28.45
N ALA A 127 6.38 -0.55 -28.81
CA ALA A 127 7.23 -1.62 -28.32
C ALA A 127 7.53 -2.65 -29.39
N TYR A 128 8.66 -3.33 -29.26
CA TYR A 128 8.97 -4.50 -30.09
C TYR A 128 9.52 -5.65 -29.25
N ARG A 129 9.39 -6.89 -29.76
CA ARG A 129 10.11 -8.06 -29.24
C ARG A 129 10.47 -9.06 -30.33
N PHE A 130 11.53 -9.84 -30.07
CA PHE A 130 11.84 -11.04 -30.85
C PHE A 130 11.00 -12.22 -30.37
N VAL A 131 10.65 -13.11 -31.30
CA VAL A 131 10.07 -14.43 -31.02
C VAL A 131 10.85 -15.45 -31.84
N ALA A 132 11.46 -16.43 -31.19
CA ALA A 132 12.21 -17.47 -31.88
C ALA A 132 11.26 -18.54 -32.43
N ASP A 133 11.46 -18.94 -33.68
CA ASP A 133 10.78 -20.12 -34.28
C ASP A 133 11.76 -21.30 -34.41
N GLN A 134 12.86 -21.27 -33.65
CA GLN A 134 13.86 -22.35 -33.62
C GLN A 134 13.26 -23.60 -32.98
N LYS A 135 13.62 -24.77 -33.51
CA LYS A 135 13.07 -26.07 -33.09
C LYS A 135 13.84 -26.74 -31.96
N ALA A 136 14.99 -26.20 -31.58
CA ALA A 136 15.86 -26.73 -30.55
C ALA A 136 16.39 -25.56 -29.69
N PRO A 137 16.75 -25.82 -28.41
CA PRO A 137 17.38 -24.82 -27.57
C PRO A 137 18.67 -24.27 -28.19
N PHE A 138 18.95 -23.00 -27.93
CA PHE A 138 20.12 -22.30 -28.47
C PHE A 138 20.68 -21.29 -27.45
N LYS A 139 21.84 -20.71 -27.75
CA LYS A 139 22.42 -19.63 -26.96
C LYS A 139 22.27 -18.30 -27.70
N VAL A 140 21.97 -17.24 -26.96
CA VAL A 140 22.05 -15.85 -27.45
C VAL A 140 23.39 -15.28 -27.00
N LEU A 141 24.26 -14.95 -27.96
CA LEU A 141 25.57 -14.36 -27.69
C LEU A 141 25.45 -12.88 -27.31
N GLY A 142 24.51 -12.17 -27.94
CA GLY A 142 24.27 -10.76 -27.66
C GLY A 142 23.04 -10.24 -28.39
N GLU A 143 22.49 -9.14 -27.90
CA GLU A 143 21.38 -8.42 -28.49
C GLU A 143 21.80 -6.96 -28.71
N GLN A 144 21.46 -6.44 -29.88
CA GLN A 144 21.57 -5.03 -30.19
C GLN A 144 20.18 -4.42 -30.06
N ALA A 145 20.06 -3.43 -29.18
CA ALA A 145 18.90 -2.56 -29.08
C ALA A 145 19.42 -1.13 -28.89
N ALA A 146 19.36 -0.34 -29.96
CA ALA A 146 19.77 1.04 -29.95
C ALA A 146 18.56 1.97 -29.81
N PHE A 147 18.79 3.16 -29.24
CA PHE A 147 17.80 4.21 -29.10
C PHE A 147 18.39 5.56 -29.53
N ASN A 148 18.26 5.88 -30.81
CA ASN A 148 18.75 7.13 -31.37
C ASN A 148 17.72 8.25 -31.16
N LEU A 149 18.04 9.21 -30.29
CA LEU A 149 17.16 10.32 -29.93
C LEU A 149 17.19 11.46 -30.97
N GLY A 150 18.18 11.47 -31.85
CA GLY A 150 18.38 12.51 -32.87
C GLY A 150 18.77 13.88 -32.32
N GLN A 151 18.91 14.02 -31.01
CA GLN A 151 19.29 15.24 -30.30
C GLN A 151 20.03 14.91 -29.01
N ASP A 152 20.75 15.89 -28.48
CA ASP A 152 21.41 15.78 -27.18
C ASP A 152 20.39 15.97 -26.05
N ALA A 153 19.56 14.94 -25.85
CA ALA A 153 18.42 14.97 -24.95
C ALA A 153 18.85 15.04 -23.47
N GLU A 154 18.18 15.89 -22.69
CA GLU A 154 18.30 15.91 -21.22
C GLU A 154 17.45 14.80 -20.62
N GLY A 155 17.96 14.05 -19.65
CA GLY A 155 17.21 13.01 -18.98
C GLY A 155 17.59 12.76 -17.53
N PHE A 156 16.80 11.91 -16.89
CA PHE A 156 17.02 11.40 -15.55
C PHE A 156 17.71 10.04 -15.65
N ILE A 157 19.02 10.02 -15.36
CA ILE A 157 19.87 8.84 -15.57
C ILE A 157 20.14 8.14 -14.22
N PRO A 158 19.58 6.94 -13.98
CA PRO A 158 19.87 6.16 -12.79
C PRO A 158 21.08 5.26 -13.04
N TYR A 159 22.27 5.82 -12.83
CA TYR A 159 23.49 5.03 -13.00
C TYR A 159 23.58 3.90 -11.98
N ALA A 160 24.15 2.78 -12.39
CA ALA A 160 24.62 1.73 -11.50
C ALA A 160 25.57 2.33 -10.44
N TYR A 161 25.51 1.77 -9.23
CA TYR A 161 26.11 2.38 -8.04
C TYR A 161 27.64 2.56 -8.16
N LYS A 162 28.35 1.55 -8.68
CA LYS A 162 29.82 1.58 -8.78
C LYS A 162 30.29 2.54 -9.89
N LYS A 163 31.06 3.55 -9.50
CA LYS A 163 31.65 4.56 -10.39
C LYS A 163 33.05 4.10 -10.84
N ASN A 164 33.27 4.01 -12.16
CA ASN A 164 34.58 3.78 -12.81
C ASN A 164 35.20 2.38 -12.71
N ASP A 165 34.40 1.33 -12.54
CA ASP A 165 34.87 -0.05 -12.76
C ASP A 165 34.33 -0.57 -14.11
N SER A 166 34.92 -1.65 -14.64
CA SER A 166 34.40 -2.34 -15.84
C SER A 166 32.91 -2.67 -15.74
N PHE A 167 32.19 -2.81 -16.87
CA PHE A 167 30.78 -3.23 -16.88
C PHE A 167 30.53 -4.48 -16.03
N GLU A 168 31.46 -5.45 -16.02
CA GLU A 168 31.36 -6.66 -15.21
C GLU A 168 31.07 -6.38 -13.73
N SER A 169 31.78 -5.41 -13.15
CA SER A 169 31.62 -5.06 -11.74
C SER A 169 30.26 -4.42 -11.42
N GLN A 170 29.61 -3.82 -12.43
CA GLN A 170 28.39 -3.02 -12.31
C GLN A 170 27.14 -3.89 -12.43
N PHE A 171 27.24 -5.07 -13.07
CA PHE A 171 26.15 -6.06 -13.12
C PHE A 171 25.79 -6.67 -11.75
N THR A 172 26.55 -6.37 -10.70
CA THR A 172 26.14 -6.62 -9.31
C THR A 172 25.84 -5.29 -8.63
N THR A 173 24.55 -4.95 -8.55
CA THR A 173 24.01 -3.69 -8.06
C THR A 173 22.59 -3.90 -7.54
N SER A 174 22.16 -3.15 -6.52
CA SER A 174 20.81 -3.26 -5.93
C SER A 174 19.73 -2.53 -6.73
N PHE A 175 20.09 -1.86 -7.83
CA PHE A 175 19.21 -1.00 -8.65
C PHE A 175 18.64 0.22 -7.92
N GLU A 176 19.37 0.70 -6.92
CA GLU A 176 19.00 1.86 -6.12
C GLU A 176 20.01 2.99 -6.38
N SER A 177 19.53 4.09 -6.96
CA SER A 177 20.36 5.24 -7.28
C SER A 177 19.53 6.50 -7.39
N GLN A 178 20.12 7.63 -6.99
CA GLN A 178 19.59 8.95 -7.33
C GLN A 178 19.70 9.17 -8.84
N TYR A 179 18.82 10.00 -9.40
CA TYR A 179 18.92 10.38 -10.81
C TYR A 179 19.99 11.45 -11.01
N THR A 180 20.89 11.20 -11.94
CA THR A 180 21.73 12.27 -12.50
C THR A 180 20.95 12.95 -13.62
N ARG A 181 20.62 14.23 -13.44
CA ARG A 181 20.04 15.05 -14.50
C ARG A 181 21.15 15.59 -15.40
N THR A 182 21.22 15.10 -16.63
CA THR A 182 22.24 15.49 -17.60
C THR A 182 21.73 15.27 -19.02
N VAL A 183 22.43 15.82 -20.00
CA VAL A 183 22.23 15.50 -21.42
C VAL A 183 22.93 14.19 -21.78
N VAL A 184 22.49 13.50 -22.83
CA VAL A 184 23.07 12.19 -23.23
C VAL A 184 24.55 12.28 -23.61
N SER A 185 25.01 13.39 -24.20
CA SER A 185 26.44 13.63 -24.44
C SER A 185 27.25 13.81 -23.14
N GLY A 186 26.56 14.07 -22.02
CA GLY A 186 27.11 14.14 -20.67
C GLY A 186 27.06 12.82 -19.91
N TRP A 187 26.78 11.69 -20.58
CA TRP A 187 26.75 10.37 -19.95
C TRP A 187 28.09 10.05 -19.28
N GLU A 188 28.12 9.39 -18.13
CA GLU A 188 29.39 9.03 -17.48
C GLU A 188 30.08 7.87 -18.23
N ASN A 189 31.35 8.06 -18.63
CA ASN A 189 32.12 7.05 -19.37
C ASN A 189 32.23 5.73 -18.62
N GLY A 190 32.00 4.63 -19.34
CA GLY A 190 32.07 3.28 -18.82
C GLY A 190 31.02 2.99 -17.76
N ARG A 191 29.97 3.81 -17.60
CA ARG A 191 28.95 3.66 -16.56
C ARG A 191 27.61 3.24 -17.16
N LEU A 192 27.09 2.12 -16.67
CA LEU A 192 25.76 1.63 -17.02
C LEU A 192 24.69 2.43 -16.31
N ALA A 193 23.56 2.65 -16.97
CA ALA A 193 22.32 3.03 -16.31
C ALA A 193 21.31 1.88 -16.42
N PHE A 194 20.62 1.61 -15.34
CA PHE A 194 19.48 0.68 -15.37
C PHE A 194 18.22 1.43 -15.83
N LEU A 195 17.14 0.67 -16.03
CA LEU A 195 15.87 1.20 -16.53
C LEU A 195 14.87 1.42 -15.38
N PRO A 196 13.89 2.33 -15.55
CA PRO A 196 13.65 3.18 -16.72
C PRO A 196 14.56 4.41 -16.84
N VAL A 197 14.67 4.95 -18.05
CA VAL A 197 15.32 6.25 -18.33
C VAL A 197 14.35 7.15 -19.07
N THR A 198 14.07 8.33 -18.52
CA THR A 198 13.18 9.34 -19.11
C THR A 198 14.00 10.52 -19.65
N LEU A 199 13.78 10.87 -20.92
CA LEU A 199 14.55 11.84 -21.69
C LEU A 199 13.64 12.84 -22.39
N SER A 200 14.15 14.05 -22.65
CA SER A 200 13.47 15.05 -23.45
C SER A 200 13.40 14.64 -24.92
N ALA A 201 12.28 14.95 -25.55
CA ALA A 201 12.02 14.76 -26.97
C ALA A 201 11.54 16.08 -27.60
N PRO A 202 11.55 16.20 -28.95
CA PRO A 202 11.11 17.41 -29.63
C PRO A 202 9.68 17.83 -29.25
N GLY A 203 9.38 19.13 -29.32
CA GLY A 203 8.03 19.65 -29.05
C GLY A 203 7.61 19.64 -27.58
N GLY A 204 8.56 19.53 -26.64
CA GLY A 204 8.28 19.48 -25.20
C GLY A 204 7.91 18.09 -24.67
N MET A 205 7.80 17.10 -25.57
CA MET A 205 7.48 15.71 -25.24
C MET A 205 8.61 15.04 -24.44
N LYS A 206 8.30 13.89 -23.84
CA LYS A 206 9.27 12.97 -23.22
C LYS A 206 9.22 11.61 -23.88
N VAL A 207 10.37 10.93 -23.90
CA VAL A 207 10.45 9.49 -24.13
C VAL A 207 10.91 8.80 -22.86
N CYS A 208 10.24 7.72 -22.46
CA CYS A 208 10.68 6.85 -21.37
C CYS A 208 11.01 5.47 -21.92
N ILE A 209 12.28 5.07 -21.79
CA ILE A 209 12.78 3.79 -22.26
C ILE A 209 12.71 2.80 -21.10
N THR A 210 12.08 1.64 -21.34
CA THR A 210 11.98 0.55 -20.38
C THR A 210 11.75 -0.78 -21.10
N GLU A 211 11.52 -1.85 -20.35
CA GLU A 211 11.18 -3.18 -20.86
C GLU A 211 10.10 -3.85 -20.00
N SER A 212 9.47 -4.89 -20.55
CA SER A 212 8.48 -5.70 -19.84
C SER A 212 8.46 -7.13 -20.37
N ASP A 213 7.78 -8.02 -19.65
CA ASP A 213 7.81 -9.48 -19.87
C ASP A 213 9.25 -10.01 -19.71
N LEU A 214 9.98 -9.45 -18.75
CA LEU A 214 11.35 -9.84 -18.42
C LEU A 214 11.33 -11.17 -17.66
N THR A 215 11.21 -12.26 -18.42
CA THR A 215 11.18 -13.62 -17.90
C THR A 215 12.30 -14.43 -18.54
N ASP A 216 13.15 -15.03 -17.71
CA ASP A 216 14.25 -15.91 -18.13
C ASP A 216 15.15 -15.31 -19.24
N TYR A 217 15.51 -14.03 -19.10
CA TYR A 217 16.42 -13.30 -20.00
C TYR A 217 17.11 -12.19 -19.19
N PRO A 218 18.37 -11.78 -19.49
CA PRO A 218 19.03 -10.75 -18.70
C PRO A 218 18.36 -9.37 -18.88
N GLY A 219 18.32 -8.58 -17.82
CA GLY A 219 17.83 -7.21 -17.85
C GLY A 219 18.67 -6.30 -18.76
N MET A 220 18.00 -5.31 -19.35
CA MET A 220 18.62 -4.29 -20.18
C MET A 220 19.17 -3.14 -19.33
N TYR A 221 20.46 -2.87 -19.49
CA TYR A 221 21.09 -1.60 -19.16
C TYR A 221 21.24 -0.74 -20.41
N LEU A 222 21.46 0.55 -20.22
CA LEU A 222 21.86 1.49 -21.27
C LEU A 222 23.27 2.01 -21.00
N SER A 223 23.96 2.33 -22.08
CA SER A 223 25.26 3.02 -22.08
C SER A 223 25.33 4.04 -23.21
N ASN A 224 26.21 5.03 -23.08
CA ASN A 224 26.55 5.98 -24.14
C ASN A 224 28.03 6.37 -24.05
N ASP A 225 28.91 5.39 -24.27
CA ASP A 225 30.36 5.60 -24.23
C ASP A 225 30.87 6.40 -25.44
N ASP A 226 30.16 6.33 -26.57
CA ASP A 226 30.48 7.10 -27.78
C ASP A 226 30.08 8.58 -27.68
N LYS A 227 29.31 8.97 -26.65
CA LYS A 227 28.86 10.35 -26.37
C LYS A 227 28.06 10.98 -27.50
N ASP A 228 27.37 10.16 -28.28
CA ASP A 228 26.49 10.64 -29.34
C ASP A 228 25.03 10.67 -28.88
N ASN A 229 24.10 10.79 -29.82
CA ASN A 229 22.66 10.87 -29.53
C ASN A 229 22.00 9.48 -29.44
N THR A 230 22.78 8.40 -29.38
CA THR A 230 22.31 7.01 -29.37
C THR A 230 22.65 6.35 -28.05
N LEU A 231 21.62 5.80 -27.40
CA LEU A 231 21.83 4.93 -26.24
C LEU A 231 21.87 3.48 -26.71
N GLU A 232 22.88 2.72 -26.26
CA GLU A 232 23.09 1.33 -26.62
C GLU A 232 22.79 0.40 -25.44
N ALA A 233 22.05 -0.68 -25.72
CA ALA A 233 21.74 -1.68 -24.72
C ALA A 233 22.96 -2.53 -24.34
N VAL A 234 23.09 -2.83 -23.04
CA VAL A 234 24.10 -3.74 -22.49
C VAL A 234 23.40 -4.76 -21.59
N PHE A 235 23.86 -6.02 -21.63
CA PHE A 235 23.28 -7.13 -20.87
C PHE A 235 24.35 -7.84 -20.06
N ALA A 236 24.03 -8.21 -18.82
CA ALA A 236 24.89 -9.04 -18.01
C ALA A 236 25.05 -10.43 -18.68
N PRO A 237 26.28 -10.89 -18.98
CA PRO A 237 26.48 -12.23 -19.52
C PRO A 237 26.04 -13.32 -18.54
N TYR A 238 25.78 -14.52 -19.06
CA TYR A 238 25.31 -15.65 -18.25
C TYR A 238 26.38 -16.03 -17.21
N PRO A 239 26.03 -16.21 -15.92
CA PRO A 239 27.02 -16.54 -14.90
C PRO A 239 27.55 -17.97 -15.08
N LYS A 240 28.88 -18.11 -15.06
CA LYS A 240 29.58 -19.40 -15.12
C LYS A 240 29.83 -19.97 -13.74
N GLU A 241 30.19 -19.11 -12.79
CA GLU A 241 30.45 -19.48 -11.39
C GLU A 241 29.78 -18.47 -10.46
N ILE A 242 29.00 -19.00 -9.51
CA ILE A 242 28.34 -18.23 -8.45
C ILE A 242 28.78 -18.85 -7.13
N VAL A 243 29.21 -18.01 -6.19
CA VAL A 243 29.56 -18.44 -4.83
C VAL A 243 28.75 -17.68 -3.79
N GLN A 244 28.40 -18.37 -2.70
CA GLN A 244 27.76 -17.74 -1.56
C GLN A 244 28.68 -16.67 -0.95
N GLY A 245 28.13 -15.51 -0.62
CA GLY A 245 28.89 -14.43 0.02
C GLY A 245 28.04 -13.18 0.22
N GLY A 246 28.71 -12.03 0.15
CA GLY A 246 28.05 -10.72 0.23
C GLY A 246 27.48 -10.43 1.62
N HIS A 247 26.44 -9.60 1.65
CA HIS A 247 25.73 -9.22 2.87
C HIS A 247 25.33 -10.47 3.69
N ASN A 248 25.88 -10.60 4.89
CA ASN A 248 25.58 -11.68 5.84
C ASN A 248 25.58 -13.12 5.27
N MET A 249 26.36 -13.39 4.21
CA MET A 249 26.38 -14.68 3.48
C MET A 249 25.06 -15.02 2.76
N LEU A 250 24.25 -14.02 2.43
CA LEU A 250 22.91 -14.17 1.85
C LEU A 250 22.85 -13.90 0.35
N GLN A 251 23.98 -13.60 -0.29
CA GLN A 251 24.04 -13.28 -1.72
C GLN A 251 24.72 -14.38 -2.53
N GLY A 252 24.35 -14.48 -3.80
CA GLY A 252 25.08 -15.26 -4.80
C GLY A 252 25.98 -14.37 -5.64
N LEU A 253 27.28 -14.31 -5.30
CA LEU A 253 28.26 -13.49 -5.98
C LEU A 253 28.76 -14.17 -7.26
N VAL A 254 28.59 -13.51 -8.40
CA VAL A 254 29.15 -13.99 -9.68
C VAL A 254 30.67 -13.80 -9.68
N LYS A 255 31.42 -14.86 -9.97
CA LYS A 255 32.90 -14.84 -10.02
C LYS A 255 33.46 -14.88 -11.44
N SER A 256 32.72 -15.50 -12.34
CA SER A 256 33.02 -15.49 -13.77
C SER A 256 31.74 -15.66 -14.57
N ARG A 257 31.76 -15.21 -15.82
CA ARG A 257 30.65 -15.31 -16.76
C ARG A 257 31.05 -16.05 -18.03
N GLU A 258 30.05 -16.58 -18.71
CA GLU A 258 30.18 -17.20 -20.02
C GLU A 258 30.29 -16.14 -21.13
N ASP A 259 30.58 -16.57 -22.35
CA ASP A 259 30.67 -15.75 -23.56
C ASP A 259 29.31 -15.53 -24.27
N PHE A 260 28.21 -15.75 -23.57
CA PHE A 260 26.85 -15.57 -24.06
C PHE A 260 25.96 -14.98 -22.96
N ILE A 261 24.87 -14.33 -23.34
CA ILE A 261 23.97 -13.61 -22.39
C ILE A 261 22.78 -14.45 -21.95
N ALA A 262 22.30 -15.38 -22.77
CA ALA A 262 21.14 -16.21 -22.46
C ALA A 262 21.18 -17.60 -23.11
N ARG A 263 20.55 -18.57 -22.46
CA ARG A 263 20.10 -19.85 -23.03
C ARG A 263 18.63 -19.71 -23.35
N ALA A 264 18.24 -20.01 -24.58
CA ALA A 264 16.86 -19.86 -25.02
C ALA A 264 16.26 -21.20 -25.42
N ASP A 265 15.00 -21.41 -25.07
CA ASP A 265 14.21 -22.58 -25.44
C ASP A 265 13.60 -22.45 -26.83
N ALA A 266 13.16 -23.59 -27.37
CA ALA A 266 12.44 -23.62 -28.64
C ALA A 266 11.11 -22.85 -28.52
N GLY A 267 10.86 -21.91 -29.45
CA GLY A 267 9.63 -21.12 -29.44
C GLY A 267 9.60 -19.92 -28.48
N GLN A 268 10.71 -19.62 -27.78
CA GLN A 268 10.73 -18.58 -26.75
C GLN A 268 10.42 -17.17 -27.31
N SER A 269 9.60 -16.42 -26.58
CA SER A 269 9.45 -14.97 -26.76
C SER A 269 10.42 -14.24 -25.85
N PHE A 270 11.02 -13.17 -26.35
CA PHE A 270 11.96 -12.34 -25.60
C PHE A 270 11.25 -11.11 -25.02
N PRO A 271 11.86 -10.42 -24.02
CA PRO A 271 11.26 -9.25 -23.39
C PRO A 271 10.94 -8.15 -24.41
N TRP A 272 9.86 -7.39 -24.13
CA TRP A 272 9.50 -6.21 -24.90
C TRP A 272 10.48 -5.08 -24.63
N ARG A 273 10.96 -4.42 -25.69
CA ARG A 273 11.65 -3.12 -25.61
C ARG A 273 10.66 -2.02 -25.87
N ILE A 274 10.55 -1.08 -24.94
CA ILE A 274 9.45 -0.11 -24.89
C ILE A 274 10.01 1.30 -24.99
N VAL A 275 9.44 2.08 -25.90
CA VAL A 275 9.59 3.53 -25.95
C VAL A 275 8.21 4.13 -25.69
N ILE A 276 8.00 4.55 -24.46
CA ILE A 276 6.82 5.30 -24.03
C ILE A 276 7.00 6.74 -24.51
N VAL A 277 5.93 7.37 -25.01
CA VAL A 277 5.94 8.77 -25.46
C VAL A 277 4.89 9.54 -24.67
N ALA A 278 5.33 10.54 -23.93
CA ALA A 278 4.47 11.44 -23.17
C ALA A 278 4.46 12.81 -23.83
N ARG A 279 3.26 13.38 -24.05
CA ARG A 279 3.10 14.70 -24.65
C ARG A 279 3.33 15.78 -23.62
N GLU A 280 2.82 15.54 -22.42
CA GLU A 280 3.10 16.28 -21.20
C GLU A 280 3.70 15.32 -20.16
N ASP A 281 4.53 15.80 -19.25
CA ASP A 281 5.15 14.97 -18.20
C ASP A 281 4.11 14.17 -17.40
N LYS A 282 2.93 14.77 -17.12
CA LYS A 282 1.85 14.13 -16.36
C LYS A 282 1.28 12.87 -17.03
N ASP A 283 1.44 12.70 -18.35
CA ASP A 283 0.97 11.50 -19.07
C ASP A 283 1.71 10.23 -18.57
N LEU A 284 2.95 10.38 -18.10
CA LEU A 284 3.74 9.27 -17.53
C LEU A 284 3.12 8.72 -16.23
N LEU A 285 2.39 9.54 -15.47
CA LEU A 285 1.81 9.16 -14.17
C LEU A 285 0.72 8.10 -14.31
N THR A 286 0.11 7.99 -15.49
CA THR A 286 -1.01 7.07 -15.78
C THR A 286 -0.71 6.09 -16.92
N CYS A 287 0.50 6.09 -17.48
CA CYS A 287 0.90 5.18 -18.55
C CYS A 287 0.96 3.73 -18.06
N ASN A 288 0.21 2.83 -18.69
CA ASN A 288 0.09 1.42 -18.26
C ASN A 288 0.89 0.44 -19.14
N LEU A 289 1.68 0.94 -20.10
CA LEU A 289 2.37 0.10 -21.09
C LEU A 289 3.25 -0.99 -20.48
N PRO A 290 4.10 -0.72 -19.46
CA PRO A 290 4.93 -1.78 -18.89
C PRO A 290 4.08 -2.90 -18.26
N TRP A 291 2.95 -2.59 -17.63
CA TRP A 291 2.04 -3.62 -17.12
C TRP A 291 1.29 -4.35 -18.25
N LEU A 292 0.78 -3.62 -19.25
CA LEU A 292 0.06 -4.15 -20.40
C LEU A 292 0.90 -5.07 -21.31
N LEU A 293 2.22 -4.94 -21.27
CA LEU A 293 3.14 -5.79 -22.02
C LEU A 293 3.65 -7.00 -21.24
N GLY A 294 3.41 -7.04 -19.92
CA GLY A 294 3.63 -8.25 -19.12
C GLY A 294 2.63 -9.36 -19.46
N SER A 295 3.03 -10.61 -19.25
CA SER A 295 2.17 -11.76 -19.47
C SER A 295 0.96 -11.77 -18.52
N GLU A 296 -0.16 -12.34 -18.97
CA GLU A 296 -1.33 -12.56 -18.09
C GLU A 296 -1.04 -13.73 -17.13
N PRO A 297 -1.68 -13.76 -15.94
CA PRO A 297 -1.60 -14.92 -15.07
C PRO A 297 -2.06 -16.18 -15.79
N ALA A 298 -1.48 -17.32 -15.41
CA ALA A 298 -1.96 -18.61 -15.86
C ALA A 298 -3.45 -18.78 -15.46
N PRO A 299 -4.35 -19.17 -16.38
CA PRO A 299 -5.79 -19.14 -16.14
C PRO A 299 -6.27 -20.19 -15.11
N ASP A 300 -5.42 -21.14 -14.76
CA ASP A 300 -5.65 -22.21 -13.79
C ASP A 300 -5.16 -21.86 -12.37
N MET A 301 -4.49 -20.72 -12.19
CA MET A 301 -4.06 -20.24 -10.87
C MET A 301 -5.11 -19.30 -10.25
N ASP A 302 -5.46 -19.56 -8.98
CA ASP A 302 -6.33 -18.68 -8.20
C ASP A 302 -5.51 -17.63 -7.42
N PHE A 303 -5.91 -16.36 -7.55
CA PHE A 303 -5.32 -15.22 -6.83
C PHE A 303 -6.35 -14.47 -5.98
N SER A 304 -7.54 -15.03 -5.73
CA SER A 304 -8.58 -14.43 -4.89
C SER A 304 -8.16 -14.20 -3.43
N TRP A 305 -7.14 -14.93 -2.98
CA TRP A 305 -6.53 -14.82 -1.65
C TRP A 305 -5.52 -13.68 -1.53
N VAL A 306 -5.13 -13.03 -2.64
CA VAL A 306 -4.12 -11.96 -2.63
C VAL A 306 -4.73 -10.70 -2.01
N GLU A 307 -4.22 -10.32 -0.84
CA GLU A 307 -4.73 -9.16 -0.10
C GLU A 307 -3.66 -8.05 0.02
N PRO A 308 -3.78 -6.93 -0.71
CA PRO A 308 -2.93 -5.77 -0.52
C PRO A 308 -3.18 -5.13 0.85
N GLY A 309 -2.24 -4.30 1.31
CA GLY A 309 -2.39 -3.63 2.60
C GLY A 309 -1.17 -2.86 3.04
N LYS A 310 -1.15 -2.51 4.32
CA LYS A 310 -0.04 -1.77 4.94
C LYS A 310 0.68 -2.61 5.97
N VAL A 311 1.95 -2.28 6.19
CA VAL A 311 2.82 -2.94 7.16
C VAL A 311 3.19 -1.96 8.28
N ALA A 312 3.00 -2.34 9.53
CA ALA A 312 3.69 -1.68 10.64
C ALA A 312 5.14 -2.19 10.65
N TRP A 313 6.05 -1.42 10.04
CA TRP A 313 7.39 -1.90 9.71
C TRP A 313 8.37 -1.65 10.86
N ASP A 314 9.30 -2.58 11.05
CA ASP A 314 10.15 -2.71 12.22
C ASP A 314 11.60 -2.25 11.96
N TRP A 315 12.10 -2.48 10.75
CA TRP A 315 13.51 -2.26 10.39
C TRP A 315 13.94 -0.78 10.29
N TRP A 316 13.15 0.06 9.62
CA TRP A 316 13.55 1.45 9.35
C TRP A 316 13.71 2.28 10.63
N ASN A 317 12.82 2.10 11.59
CA ASN A 317 12.93 2.72 12.90
C ASN A 317 13.85 1.95 13.87
N ALA A 318 14.52 0.88 13.39
CA ALA A 318 15.46 0.05 14.15
C ALA A 318 14.84 -0.57 15.42
N TRP A 319 13.59 -1.04 15.32
CA TRP A 319 12.80 -1.56 16.44
C TRP A 319 12.71 -0.59 17.62
N ASN A 320 13.04 0.70 17.45
CA ASN A 320 13.35 1.63 18.53
C ASN A 320 12.08 2.22 19.17
N VAL A 321 11.26 1.32 19.72
CA VAL A 321 10.07 1.66 20.51
C VAL A 321 10.49 2.11 21.91
N TYR A 322 9.80 3.11 22.42
CA TYR A 322 10.03 3.69 23.75
C TYR A 322 8.72 3.81 24.53
N GLY A 323 8.83 3.95 25.85
CA GLY A 323 7.67 3.97 26.75
C GLY A 323 7.06 2.58 26.99
N VAL A 324 7.87 1.53 26.90
CA VAL A 324 7.49 0.12 27.10
C VAL A 324 8.29 -0.50 28.25
N ASP A 325 7.74 -1.55 28.88
CA ASP A 325 8.33 -2.23 30.05
C ASP A 325 9.25 -3.41 29.69
N PHE A 326 9.70 -3.48 28.43
CA PHE A 326 10.60 -4.51 27.91
C PHE A 326 11.72 -3.88 27.08
N GLN A 327 12.84 -4.60 26.92
CA GLN A 327 13.92 -4.15 26.05
C GLN A 327 13.55 -4.38 24.58
N SER A 328 13.56 -3.32 23.79
CA SER A 328 13.25 -3.38 22.36
C SER A 328 14.36 -4.05 21.54
N GLY A 329 13.97 -4.70 20.45
CA GLY A 329 14.87 -5.37 19.52
C GLY A 329 14.20 -6.54 18.80
N VAL A 330 15.00 -7.41 18.18
CA VAL A 330 14.51 -8.63 17.54
C VAL A 330 14.16 -9.68 18.61
N ASN A 331 12.99 -9.51 19.22
CA ASN A 331 12.48 -10.41 20.25
C ASN A 331 10.95 -10.49 20.23
N THR A 332 10.42 -11.53 20.86
CA THR A 332 8.99 -11.83 20.85
C THR A 332 8.11 -10.70 21.41
N ASP A 333 8.56 -9.99 22.45
CA ASP A 333 7.75 -8.94 23.08
C ASP A 333 7.65 -7.68 22.22
N THR A 334 8.74 -7.32 21.54
CA THR A 334 8.74 -6.23 20.55
C THR A 334 7.76 -6.53 19.42
N TYR A 335 7.82 -7.71 18.81
CA TYR A 335 6.89 -8.04 17.72
C TYR A 335 5.43 -8.12 18.18
N LYS A 336 5.15 -8.58 19.42
CA LYS A 336 3.78 -8.52 19.96
C LYS A 336 3.29 -7.08 20.09
N TYR A 337 4.17 -6.15 20.47
CA TYR A 337 3.83 -4.72 20.53
C TYR A 337 3.52 -4.13 19.14
N TYR A 338 4.29 -4.50 18.11
CA TYR A 338 3.97 -4.13 16.72
C TYR A 338 2.65 -4.73 16.24
N ILE A 339 2.38 -6.01 16.54
CA ILE A 339 1.11 -6.68 16.22
C ILE A 339 -0.08 -5.99 16.91
N ASP A 340 0.08 -5.60 18.18
CA ASP A 340 -0.97 -4.88 18.91
C ASP A 340 -1.22 -3.49 18.33
N PHE A 341 -0.16 -2.78 17.96
CA PHE A 341 -0.27 -1.50 17.25
C PHE A 341 -0.99 -1.68 15.90
N ALA A 342 -0.60 -2.67 15.12
CA ALA A 342 -1.19 -2.93 13.81
C ALA A 342 -2.69 -3.25 13.93
N SER A 343 -3.03 -4.20 14.80
CA SER A 343 -4.40 -4.61 15.11
C SER A 343 -5.28 -3.44 15.56
N LYS A 344 -4.77 -2.60 16.47
CA LYS A 344 -5.51 -1.44 17.00
C LYS A 344 -5.83 -0.40 15.92
N ASN A 345 -4.97 -0.25 14.91
CA ASN A 345 -5.10 0.78 13.89
C ASN A 345 -5.56 0.23 12.52
N GLY A 346 -6.04 -1.01 12.45
CA GLY A 346 -6.51 -1.61 11.20
C GLY A 346 -5.40 -1.83 10.16
N ILE A 347 -4.15 -1.92 10.60
CA ILE A 347 -3.00 -2.22 9.72
C ILE A 347 -2.89 -3.73 9.57
N ARG A 348 -2.85 -4.19 8.31
CA ARG A 348 -3.01 -5.60 7.97
C ARG A 348 -1.80 -6.47 8.32
N TYR A 349 -0.58 -5.92 8.20
CA TYR A 349 0.64 -6.71 8.27
C TYR A 349 1.67 -6.17 9.26
N VAL A 350 2.51 -7.09 9.75
CA VAL A 350 3.78 -6.80 10.42
C VAL A 350 4.85 -7.63 9.71
N ILE A 351 5.97 -7.00 9.36
CA ILE A 351 7.15 -7.70 8.85
C ILE A 351 8.05 -8.06 10.03
N LEU A 352 8.64 -9.25 9.99
CA LEU A 352 9.85 -9.58 10.74
C LEU A 352 11.02 -9.44 9.77
N ASP A 353 11.68 -8.28 9.79
CA ASP A 353 12.75 -7.98 8.84
C ASP A 353 14.07 -8.70 9.22
N GLU A 354 15.19 -8.37 8.57
CA GLU A 354 16.48 -9.01 8.83
C GLU A 354 16.82 -9.06 10.32
N GLY A 355 16.91 -10.28 10.86
CA GLY A 355 17.34 -10.54 12.25
C GLY A 355 16.67 -11.73 12.91
N TRP A 356 15.48 -12.15 12.45
CA TRP A 356 14.74 -13.26 13.08
C TRP A 356 15.39 -14.64 12.86
N ALA A 357 16.17 -14.81 11.79
CA ALA A 357 16.95 -16.00 11.50
C ALA A 357 18.43 -15.83 11.91
N VAL A 358 19.10 -16.91 12.30
CA VAL A 358 20.48 -16.89 12.81
C VAL A 358 21.43 -16.38 11.72
N ASN A 359 22.07 -15.25 12.03
CA ASN A 359 22.95 -14.54 11.11
C ASN A 359 24.09 -15.43 10.56
N LYS A 360 24.47 -15.21 9.29
CA LYS A 360 25.55 -15.90 8.55
C LYS A 360 25.36 -17.39 8.28
N LYS A 361 24.23 -17.98 8.70
CA LYS A 361 23.92 -19.39 8.40
C LYS A 361 23.24 -19.59 7.06
N ALA A 362 22.55 -18.55 6.55
CA ALA A 362 21.70 -18.63 5.37
C ALA A 362 20.76 -19.85 5.44
N ASP A 363 20.09 -19.99 6.58
CA ASP A 363 19.19 -21.09 6.90
C ASP A 363 17.94 -20.51 7.57
N LEU A 364 16.85 -20.46 6.81
CA LEU A 364 15.59 -19.89 7.28
C LEU A 364 14.97 -20.72 8.41
N PHE A 365 15.42 -21.95 8.67
CA PHE A 365 14.87 -22.81 9.73
C PHE A 365 15.60 -22.67 11.06
N GLN A 366 16.66 -21.87 11.11
CA GLN A 366 17.37 -21.51 12.35
C GLN A 366 16.86 -20.15 12.83
N VAL A 367 15.84 -20.17 13.68
CA VAL A 367 15.29 -18.98 14.34
C VAL A 367 16.17 -18.59 15.53
N VAL A 368 16.39 -17.28 15.76
CA VAL A 368 17.13 -16.78 16.94
C VAL A 368 16.37 -17.11 18.24
N PRO A 369 17.06 -17.39 19.35
CA PRO A 369 16.42 -17.87 20.59
C PRO A 369 15.45 -16.86 21.23
N GLU A 370 15.56 -15.57 20.91
CA GLU A 370 14.69 -14.50 21.39
C GLU A 370 13.32 -14.45 20.68
N ILE A 371 13.18 -15.19 19.58
CA ILE A 371 11.96 -15.25 18.76
C ILE A 371 11.29 -16.62 18.89
N ASP A 372 10.05 -16.60 19.39
CA ASP A 372 9.12 -17.73 19.33
C ASP A 372 8.13 -17.50 18.18
N LEU A 373 8.55 -17.91 16.98
CA LEU A 373 7.80 -17.67 15.76
C LEU A 373 6.41 -18.36 15.74
N PRO A 374 6.26 -19.63 16.18
CA PRO A 374 4.94 -20.25 16.31
C PRO A 374 4.00 -19.48 17.25
N LYS A 375 4.51 -18.95 18.38
CA LYS A 375 3.72 -18.13 19.29
C LYS A 375 3.33 -16.79 18.67
N LEU A 376 4.22 -16.15 17.92
CA LEU A 376 3.93 -14.92 17.19
C LEU A 376 2.86 -15.13 16.13
N CYS A 377 2.94 -16.19 15.31
CA CYS A 377 1.94 -16.50 14.30
C CYS A 377 0.55 -16.68 14.93
N LYS A 378 0.44 -17.48 16.01
CA LYS A 378 -0.83 -17.64 16.76
C LYS A 378 -1.32 -16.33 17.40
N TYR A 379 -0.41 -15.46 17.84
CA TYR A 379 -0.77 -14.17 18.43
C TYR A 379 -1.32 -13.22 17.38
N ALA A 380 -0.64 -13.11 16.24
CA ALA A 380 -1.04 -12.28 15.11
C ALA A 380 -2.40 -12.73 14.54
N GLU A 381 -2.62 -14.04 14.39
CA GLU A 381 -3.90 -14.61 13.97
C GLU A 381 -5.05 -14.17 14.89
N ARG A 382 -4.90 -14.30 16.22
CA ARG A 382 -5.93 -13.84 17.18
C ARG A 382 -6.18 -12.34 17.14
N LYS A 383 -5.24 -11.57 16.59
CA LYS A 383 -5.28 -10.11 16.45
C LYS A 383 -5.73 -9.66 15.06
N GLY A 384 -5.97 -10.59 14.14
CA GLY A 384 -6.33 -10.29 12.76
C GLY A 384 -5.20 -9.64 11.95
N VAL A 385 -3.94 -9.92 12.30
CA VAL A 385 -2.74 -9.36 11.65
C VAL A 385 -1.97 -10.48 10.95
N GLY A 386 -1.54 -10.26 9.72
CA GLY A 386 -0.67 -11.17 8.97
C GLY A 386 0.81 -10.91 9.26
N LEU A 387 1.61 -11.97 9.35
CA LEU A 387 3.06 -11.84 9.44
C LEU A 387 3.70 -12.10 8.07
N ILE A 388 4.66 -11.26 7.70
CA ILE A 388 5.52 -11.42 6.52
C ILE A 388 6.94 -11.61 7.03
N LEU A 389 7.65 -12.61 6.51
CA LEU A 389 9.03 -12.89 6.92
C LEU A 389 10.02 -12.35 5.89
N TRP A 390 11.03 -11.62 6.35
CA TRP A 390 12.14 -11.28 5.48
C TRP A 390 13.07 -12.47 5.26
N ALA A 391 13.65 -12.60 4.07
CA ALA A 391 14.63 -13.61 3.75
C ALA A 391 15.64 -13.11 2.71
N GLY A 392 16.94 -13.23 2.99
CA GLY A 392 17.96 -13.01 1.96
C GLY A 392 17.92 -14.09 0.87
N TYR A 393 18.19 -13.69 -0.37
CA TYR A 393 18.13 -14.49 -1.60
C TYR A 393 18.68 -15.92 -1.43
N TRP A 394 19.92 -16.05 -0.96
CA TRP A 394 20.59 -17.34 -0.89
C TRP A 394 19.93 -18.30 0.11
N ALA A 395 19.41 -17.77 1.21
CA ALA A 395 18.71 -18.58 2.22
C ALA A 395 17.35 -19.06 1.70
N PHE A 396 16.65 -18.20 0.94
CA PHE A 396 15.35 -18.53 0.35
C PHE A 396 15.49 -19.54 -0.79
N GLU A 397 16.37 -19.29 -1.78
CA GLU A 397 16.54 -20.15 -2.95
C GLU A 397 17.03 -21.56 -2.58
N LYS A 398 17.84 -21.70 -1.52
CA LYS A 398 18.43 -22.98 -1.09
C LYS A 398 17.39 -24.07 -0.81
N ASP A 399 16.22 -23.72 -0.27
CA ASP A 399 15.15 -24.69 0.04
C ASP A 399 13.75 -24.03 -0.08
N MET A 400 13.54 -23.32 -1.17
CA MET A 400 12.40 -22.43 -1.41
C MET A 400 11.04 -23.11 -1.23
N GLU A 401 10.86 -24.31 -1.81
CA GLU A 401 9.59 -25.06 -1.74
C GLU A 401 9.25 -25.45 -0.29
N ARG A 402 10.25 -25.88 0.48
CA ARG A 402 10.06 -26.24 1.89
C ARG A 402 9.77 -25.01 2.73
N ALA A 403 10.50 -23.91 2.52
CA ALA A 403 10.28 -22.65 3.24
C ALA A 403 8.84 -22.17 3.02
N CYS A 404 8.38 -22.11 1.76
CA CYS A 404 7.00 -21.72 1.44
C CYS A 404 5.98 -22.63 2.11
N ARG A 405 6.15 -23.96 2.02
CA ARG A 405 5.24 -24.93 2.62
C ARG A 405 5.16 -24.82 4.15
N GLU A 406 6.29 -24.82 4.83
CA GLU A 406 6.34 -24.85 6.30
C GLU A 406 5.85 -23.53 6.90
N TYR A 407 6.24 -22.39 6.33
CA TYR A 407 5.84 -21.09 6.85
C TYR A 407 4.39 -20.74 6.53
N SER A 408 3.89 -21.09 5.34
CA SER A 408 2.45 -21.00 5.03
C SER A 408 1.62 -21.85 6.00
N ALA A 409 2.02 -23.10 6.26
CA ALA A 409 1.34 -23.98 7.22
C ALA A 409 1.38 -23.44 8.67
N MET A 410 2.38 -22.64 9.02
CA MET A 410 2.48 -21.97 10.32
C MET A 410 1.56 -20.73 10.43
N GLY A 411 1.05 -20.21 9.31
CA GLY A 411 0.17 -19.04 9.25
C GLY A 411 0.82 -17.75 8.73
N VAL A 412 2.07 -17.81 8.26
CA VAL A 412 2.76 -16.68 7.59
C VAL A 412 2.02 -16.34 6.29
N LYS A 413 1.97 -15.05 5.95
CA LYS A 413 1.22 -14.50 4.80
C LYS A 413 2.08 -14.13 3.61
N GLY A 414 3.40 -14.07 3.76
CA GLY A 414 4.29 -13.79 2.64
C GLY A 414 5.76 -13.71 3.03
N PHE A 415 6.57 -13.41 2.02
CA PHE A 415 8.01 -13.16 2.17
C PHE A 415 8.40 -11.80 1.58
N LYS A 416 9.30 -11.11 2.29
CA LYS A 416 10.12 -10.04 1.72
C LYS A 416 11.47 -10.63 1.35
N VAL A 417 11.76 -10.84 0.08
CA VAL A 417 12.98 -11.52 -0.40
C VAL A 417 13.97 -10.48 -0.91
N ASP A 418 15.22 -10.56 -0.44
CA ASP A 418 16.15 -9.43 -0.52
C ASP A 418 17.58 -9.82 -0.96
N PHE A 419 18.38 -8.84 -1.36
CA PHE A 419 19.80 -8.94 -1.71
C PHE A 419 20.12 -9.85 -2.91
N MET A 420 19.24 -9.86 -3.92
CA MET A 420 19.50 -10.50 -5.21
C MET A 420 20.62 -9.78 -5.97
N ASP A 421 20.58 -8.45 -6.02
CA ASP A 421 21.56 -7.51 -6.58
C ASP A 421 22.04 -7.85 -8.01
N ARG A 422 21.20 -8.55 -8.77
CA ARG A 422 21.53 -9.12 -10.09
C ARG A 422 20.28 -9.15 -10.96
N ASP A 423 20.50 -9.01 -12.26
CA ASP A 423 19.49 -9.18 -13.31
C ASP A 423 20.01 -9.98 -14.50
N ASP A 424 21.04 -10.82 -14.31
CA ASP A 424 21.41 -11.85 -15.28
C ASP A 424 20.32 -12.94 -15.39
N GLN A 425 20.30 -13.67 -16.51
CA GLN A 425 19.20 -14.60 -16.84
C GLN A 425 18.80 -15.53 -15.68
N PRO A 426 19.71 -16.26 -15.00
CA PRO A 426 19.32 -17.15 -13.90
C PRO A 426 18.65 -16.41 -12.73
N MET A 427 19.07 -15.17 -12.45
CA MET A 427 18.45 -14.36 -11.42
C MET A 427 17.07 -13.88 -11.84
N VAL A 428 16.89 -13.40 -13.08
CA VAL A 428 15.56 -13.07 -13.61
C VAL A 428 14.62 -14.28 -13.55
N GLY A 429 15.12 -15.46 -13.91
CA GLY A 429 14.38 -16.71 -13.76
C GLY A 429 14.01 -17.03 -12.30
N PHE A 430 14.84 -16.64 -11.33
CA PHE A 430 14.53 -16.82 -9.90
C PHE A 430 13.30 -16.04 -9.47
N TYR A 431 13.14 -14.77 -9.89
CA TYR A 431 11.96 -13.97 -9.54
C TYR A 431 10.65 -14.67 -9.95
N ALA A 432 10.59 -15.21 -11.17
CA ALA A 432 9.42 -15.95 -11.65
C ALA A 432 9.18 -17.25 -10.86
N ARG A 433 10.24 -18.03 -10.58
CA ARG A 433 10.12 -19.27 -9.79
C ARG A 433 9.69 -19.00 -8.35
N ALA A 434 10.21 -17.93 -7.73
CA ALA A 434 9.87 -17.53 -6.37
C ALA A 434 8.41 -17.06 -6.28
N ALA A 435 7.97 -16.23 -7.24
CA ALA A 435 6.59 -15.78 -7.34
C ALA A 435 5.60 -16.95 -7.51
N GLU A 436 5.89 -17.85 -8.45
CA GLU A 436 5.08 -19.05 -8.71
C GLU A 436 5.03 -19.97 -7.48
N THR A 437 6.20 -20.24 -6.87
CA THR A 437 6.28 -21.14 -5.72
C THR A 437 5.53 -20.58 -4.53
N ALA A 438 5.69 -19.29 -4.23
CA ALA A 438 4.91 -18.62 -3.19
C ALA A 438 3.40 -18.66 -3.48
N ALA A 439 3.00 -18.48 -4.74
CA ALA A 439 1.59 -18.54 -5.14
C ALA A 439 0.94 -19.91 -4.87
N ARG A 440 1.67 -21.02 -5.12
CA ARG A 440 1.18 -22.39 -4.80
C ARG A 440 0.86 -22.58 -3.31
N TYR A 441 1.45 -21.78 -2.44
CA TYR A 441 1.26 -21.83 -0.98
C TYR A 441 0.49 -20.62 -0.42
N HIS A 442 -0.15 -19.82 -1.28
CA HIS A 442 -0.89 -18.62 -0.90
C HIS A 442 -0.05 -17.61 -0.09
N LEU A 443 1.18 -17.36 -0.56
CA LEU A 443 2.12 -16.42 0.04
C LEU A 443 2.34 -15.21 -0.87
N LEU A 444 2.22 -14.03 -0.29
CA LEU A 444 2.61 -12.76 -0.91
C LEU A 444 4.14 -12.69 -1.06
N VAL A 445 4.60 -11.92 -2.04
CA VAL A 445 6.03 -11.64 -2.23
C VAL A 445 6.25 -10.14 -2.40
N ASP A 446 7.30 -9.66 -1.75
CA ASP A 446 7.87 -8.33 -1.90
C ASP A 446 9.37 -8.49 -2.18
N PHE A 447 9.88 -7.92 -3.27
CA PHE A 447 11.28 -8.12 -3.68
C PHE A 447 12.13 -6.87 -3.41
N HIS A 448 13.16 -7.00 -2.57
CA HIS A 448 14.17 -5.98 -2.28
C HIS A 448 15.55 -6.37 -2.85
N GLY A 449 16.49 -5.42 -2.94
CA GLY A 449 17.73 -5.63 -3.70
C GLY A 449 17.45 -6.05 -5.15
N ALA A 450 16.37 -5.49 -5.72
CA ALA A 450 15.71 -5.95 -6.92
C ALA A 450 15.64 -4.88 -8.01
N PHE A 451 15.61 -5.31 -9.27
CA PHE A 451 15.37 -4.40 -10.39
C PHE A 451 13.87 -4.05 -10.52
N LYS A 452 13.55 -3.17 -11.49
CA LYS A 452 12.17 -2.75 -11.82
C LYS A 452 11.18 -3.93 -12.00
N PRO A 453 9.87 -3.74 -11.79
CA PRO A 453 8.89 -4.85 -11.85
C PRO A 453 8.80 -5.57 -13.21
N ALA A 454 9.01 -4.85 -14.32
CA ALA A 454 9.05 -5.38 -15.68
C ALA A 454 7.89 -6.33 -16.06
N GLY A 455 6.69 -6.06 -15.52
CA GLY A 455 5.47 -6.81 -15.81
C GLY A 455 5.23 -8.06 -14.96
N LEU A 456 6.18 -8.44 -14.09
CA LEU A 456 6.07 -9.65 -13.26
C LEU A 456 4.82 -9.62 -12.37
N GLN A 457 4.45 -8.46 -11.84
CA GLN A 457 3.25 -8.26 -11.01
C GLN A 457 1.93 -8.48 -11.76
N ARG A 458 1.96 -8.46 -13.11
CA ARG A 458 0.80 -8.89 -13.91
C ARG A 458 0.77 -10.40 -14.02
N THR A 459 1.91 -11.02 -14.33
CA THR A 459 2.03 -12.47 -14.48
C THR A 459 1.75 -13.19 -13.16
N TRP A 460 2.23 -12.63 -12.05
CA TRP A 460 2.10 -13.16 -10.70
C TRP A 460 1.55 -12.09 -9.73
N PRO A 461 0.22 -11.96 -9.60
CA PRO A 461 -0.40 -10.94 -8.77
C PRO A 461 -0.09 -11.02 -7.27
N ASN A 462 0.44 -12.14 -6.78
CA ASN A 462 0.92 -12.25 -5.40
C ASN A 462 2.24 -11.51 -5.14
N VAL A 463 2.94 -11.09 -6.20
CA VAL A 463 4.08 -10.17 -6.08
C VAL A 463 3.55 -8.75 -5.99
N LEU A 464 3.41 -8.25 -4.76
CA LEU A 464 2.73 -6.98 -4.49
C LEU A 464 3.64 -5.78 -4.67
N ASN A 465 4.95 -5.93 -4.43
CA ASN A 465 5.87 -4.82 -4.50
C ASN A 465 7.31 -5.22 -4.86
N PHE A 466 8.09 -4.21 -5.21
CA PHE A 466 9.50 -4.30 -5.61
C PHE A 466 10.21 -3.06 -5.08
N GLU A 467 11.45 -3.17 -4.61
CA GLU A 467 12.27 -2.01 -4.28
C GLU A 467 12.77 -1.35 -5.57
N GLY A 468 14.03 -1.60 -5.99
CA GLY A 468 14.61 -1.01 -7.19
C GLY A 468 14.40 0.50 -7.28
N VAL A 469 14.41 1.16 -6.13
CA VAL A 469 14.09 2.57 -5.91
C VAL A 469 15.00 3.03 -4.78
N TYR A 470 15.54 4.23 -4.88
CA TYR A 470 16.39 4.81 -3.84
C TYR A 470 15.49 5.28 -2.67
N GLY A 471 15.03 4.31 -1.87
CA GLY A 471 13.97 4.45 -0.89
C GLY A 471 14.35 5.28 0.34
N LEU A 472 13.36 5.54 1.21
CA LEU A 472 13.54 6.34 2.42
C LEU A 472 14.52 5.70 3.41
N GLU A 473 14.83 4.42 3.29
CA GLU A 473 15.90 3.77 4.07
C GLU A 473 17.28 4.40 3.90
N ASN A 474 17.54 5.07 2.77
CA ASN A 474 18.80 5.74 2.51
C ASN A 474 19.09 6.90 3.49
N VAL A 475 18.07 7.40 4.22
CA VAL A 475 18.27 8.40 5.30
C VAL A 475 18.87 7.80 6.58
N LYS A 476 18.95 6.47 6.71
CA LYS A 476 19.62 5.77 7.81
C LYS A 476 21.13 5.65 7.60
N GLY A 477 21.63 5.93 6.39
CA GLY A 477 23.03 5.77 6.01
C GLY A 477 24.01 6.69 6.75
N SER A 478 25.28 6.66 6.36
CA SER A 478 26.32 7.58 6.85
C SER A 478 26.55 8.73 5.88
N LYS A 479 27.15 9.84 6.33
CA LYS A 479 27.45 11.10 5.59
C LYS A 479 28.23 10.95 4.26
N LYS A 480 28.47 9.75 3.76
CA LYS A 480 29.31 9.47 2.59
C LYS A 480 28.73 10.05 1.28
N TYR A 481 27.45 10.41 1.25
CA TYR A 481 26.78 10.98 0.08
C TYR A 481 25.87 12.16 0.47
N ASP A 482 25.91 13.24 -0.31
CA ASP A 482 24.84 14.23 -0.31
C ASP A 482 23.63 13.59 -0.99
N ILE A 483 22.57 13.35 -0.22
CA ILE A 483 21.28 12.85 -0.74
C ILE A 483 20.30 14.01 -0.86
N ASP A 484 19.55 14.03 -1.97
CA ASP A 484 18.43 14.94 -2.20
C ASP A 484 17.17 14.12 -2.51
N LEU A 485 16.56 13.58 -1.45
CA LEU A 485 15.34 12.78 -1.60
C LEU A 485 14.14 13.63 -2.00
N VAL A 486 14.09 14.91 -1.60
CA VAL A 486 13.01 15.81 -2.00
C VAL A 486 12.91 15.94 -3.51
N THR A 487 14.04 16.12 -4.21
CA THR A 487 14.07 16.15 -5.69
C THR A 487 13.84 14.76 -6.29
N TYR A 488 14.36 13.70 -5.64
CA TYR A 488 14.15 12.32 -6.09
C TYR A 488 12.67 11.92 -6.08
N GLU A 489 11.94 12.24 -5.02
CA GLU A 489 10.52 11.91 -4.80
C GLU A 489 9.58 12.58 -5.81
N VAL A 490 9.95 13.74 -6.38
CA VAL A 490 9.24 14.37 -7.51
C VAL A 490 9.78 13.95 -8.88
N SER A 491 10.78 13.06 -8.92
CA SER A 491 11.32 12.46 -10.15
C SER A 491 10.81 11.03 -10.36
N ILE A 492 10.77 10.21 -9.31
CA ILE A 492 10.36 8.79 -9.42
C ILE A 492 8.97 8.55 -10.04
N PRO A 493 7.94 9.41 -9.88
CA PRO A 493 6.64 9.22 -10.52
C PRO A 493 6.71 9.21 -12.06
N PHE A 494 7.73 9.89 -12.61
CA PHE A 494 7.95 10.08 -14.04
C PHE A 494 9.05 9.17 -14.61
N VAL A 495 9.66 8.34 -13.76
CA VAL A 495 10.77 7.46 -14.16
C VAL A 495 10.55 6.05 -13.59
N ARG A 496 10.90 5.77 -12.33
CA ARG A 496 10.81 4.43 -11.74
C ARG A 496 9.38 3.89 -11.63
N LEU A 497 8.41 4.72 -11.26
CA LEU A 497 7.01 4.28 -11.09
C LEU A 497 6.27 4.08 -12.42
N VAL A 498 6.86 4.52 -13.54
CA VAL A 498 6.36 4.19 -14.87
C VAL A 498 6.46 2.68 -15.12
N ALA A 499 7.51 2.02 -14.59
CA ALA A 499 7.70 0.57 -14.72
C ALA A 499 6.78 -0.28 -13.83
N GLY A 500 6.07 0.32 -12.87
CA GLY A 500 5.20 -0.37 -11.93
C GLY A 500 5.46 0.01 -10.46
N PRO A 501 4.85 -0.70 -9.51
CA PRO A 501 4.89 -0.33 -8.10
C PRO A 501 6.30 -0.32 -7.52
N ALA A 502 6.50 0.46 -6.48
CA ALA A 502 7.76 0.51 -5.74
C ALA A 502 7.56 0.57 -4.22
N ASP A 503 8.36 -0.20 -3.47
CA ASP A 503 8.40 -0.12 -2.02
C ASP A 503 9.38 0.98 -1.58
N TYR A 504 8.91 2.23 -1.62
CA TYR A 504 9.71 3.39 -1.22
C TYR A 504 9.91 3.48 0.30
N THR A 505 8.98 2.91 1.07
CA THR A 505 8.97 2.88 2.54
C THR A 505 8.77 4.24 3.24
N GLN A 506 7.80 5.03 2.79
CA GLN A 506 7.45 6.32 3.40
C GLN A 506 6.80 6.23 4.80
N GLY A 507 6.55 7.40 5.39
CA GLY A 507 5.71 7.56 6.58
C GLY A 507 6.45 8.09 7.80
N ALA A 508 7.59 8.76 7.64
CA ALA A 508 8.37 9.28 8.76
C ALA A 508 7.64 10.40 9.51
N MET A 509 7.60 10.30 10.84
CA MET A 509 7.03 11.35 11.71
C MET A 509 8.08 12.37 12.14
N ARG A 510 9.37 12.07 11.98
CA ARG A 510 10.46 13.05 12.09
C ARG A 510 10.77 13.61 10.71
N ASN A 511 10.54 14.91 10.52
CA ASN A 511 10.69 15.58 9.23
C ASN A 511 11.66 16.76 9.35
N ALA A 512 12.55 16.93 8.39
CA ALA A 512 13.56 17.97 8.40
C ALA A 512 13.69 18.70 7.07
N GLY A 513 13.71 20.04 7.13
CA GLY A 513 14.15 20.85 5.99
C GLY A 513 15.63 20.64 5.69
N LYS A 514 16.08 21.12 4.52
CA LYS A 514 17.42 20.90 3.96
C LYS A 514 18.56 21.08 4.98
N ASP A 515 18.56 22.18 5.73
CA ASP A 515 19.64 22.51 6.66
C ASP A 515 19.59 21.72 7.98
N ASN A 516 18.44 21.15 8.30
CA ASN A 516 18.19 20.43 9.56
C ASN A 516 18.34 18.92 9.43
N PHE A 517 18.34 18.37 8.22
CA PHE A 517 18.43 16.94 7.99
C PHE A 517 19.75 16.36 8.53
N ARG A 518 19.66 15.29 9.31
CA ARG A 518 20.82 14.57 9.85
C ARG A 518 20.60 13.07 9.75
N TYR A 519 21.67 12.35 9.42
CA TYR A 519 21.71 10.90 9.50
C TYR A 519 21.71 10.44 10.95
N VAL A 520 20.66 9.73 11.35
CA VAL A 520 20.55 9.08 12.67
C VAL A 520 19.88 7.72 12.47
N SER A 521 20.67 6.65 12.30
CA SER A 521 20.16 5.36 11.82
C SER A 521 19.06 4.73 12.69
N SER A 522 19.10 4.94 14.01
CA SER A 522 18.11 4.43 14.97
C SER A 522 16.93 5.38 15.23
N GLU A 523 17.01 6.59 14.71
CA GLU A 523 16.02 7.66 14.88
C GLU A 523 15.97 8.51 13.61
N ALA A 524 15.75 7.83 12.50
CA ALA A 524 15.82 8.41 11.17
C ALA A 524 14.76 9.51 10.97
N MET A 525 14.98 10.36 9.96
CA MET A 525 14.08 11.45 9.59
C MET A 525 13.96 11.54 8.08
N SER A 526 12.81 11.94 7.56
CA SER A 526 12.70 12.29 6.14
C SER A 526 13.27 13.70 5.87
N GLN A 527 13.70 13.93 4.62
CA GLN A 527 13.85 15.29 4.11
C GLN A 527 12.48 15.84 3.69
N GLY A 528 12.29 17.15 3.81
CA GLY A 528 11.00 17.78 3.53
C GLY A 528 10.02 17.73 4.71
N THR A 529 8.74 17.93 4.44
CA THR A 529 7.72 18.17 5.48
C THR A 529 6.88 16.95 5.87
N ARG A 530 6.09 17.09 6.94
CA ARG A 530 5.09 16.09 7.35
C ARG A 530 4.08 15.81 6.24
N CYS A 531 3.54 16.84 5.60
CA CYS A 531 2.50 16.65 4.58
C CYS A 531 3.02 16.02 3.29
N ARG A 532 4.32 16.16 3.00
CA ARG A 532 4.99 15.36 1.95
C ARG A 532 4.85 13.86 2.23
N GLN A 533 5.20 13.42 3.44
CA GLN A 533 5.08 11.99 3.82
C GLN A 533 3.64 11.46 3.75
N LEU A 534 2.64 12.30 4.05
CA LEU A 534 1.23 11.92 3.89
C LEU A 534 0.84 11.81 2.40
N ALA A 535 1.26 12.77 1.59
CA ALA A 535 0.95 12.80 0.16
C ALA A 535 1.61 11.63 -0.61
N GLU A 536 2.77 11.16 -0.16
CA GLU A 536 3.47 10.00 -0.75
C GLU A 536 2.62 8.72 -0.79
N TYR A 537 1.72 8.49 0.18
CA TYR A 537 0.77 7.36 0.14
C TYR A 537 -0.26 7.45 -0.99
N ILE A 538 -0.45 8.63 -1.58
CA ILE A 538 -1.31 8.83 -2.75
C ILE A 538 -0.46 8.88 -4.03
N ILE A 539 0.73 9.50 -3.98
CA ILE A 539 1.58 9.60 -5.17
C ILE A 539 2.18 8.24 -5.55
N PHE A 540 2.79 7.54 -4.59
CA PHE A 540 3.55 6.32 -4.86
C PHE A 540 2.62 5.11 -4.97
N ASP A 541 2.75 4.39 -6.08
CA ASP A 541 2.03 3.15 -6.33
C ASP A 541 2.71 2.01 -5.55
N ALA A 542 2.06 1.54 -4.49
CA ALA A 542 2.60 0.53 -3.58
C ALA A 542 1.46 -0.31 -2.97
N PRO A 543 1.02 -1.40 -3.63
CA PRO A 543 -0.06 -2.25 -3.13
C PRO A 543 0.21 -2.85 -1.73
N LEU A 544 1.47 -3.14 -1.43
CA LEU A 544 1.97 -3.40 -0.08
C LEU A 544 2.89 -2.23 0.31
N THR A 545 2.48 -1.40 1.28
CA THR A 545 3.22 -0.18 1.64
C THR A 545 3.52 -0.11 3.13
N MET A 546 4.67 0.48 3.47
CA MET A 546 5.15 0.54 4.85
C MET A 546 4.58 1.73 5.60
N LEU A 547 4.41 1.56 6.90
CA LEU A 547 4.53 2.61 7.91
C LEU A 547 5.93 2.47 8.50
N CYS A 548 6.89 3.27 8.02
CA CYS A 548 8.30 3.06 8.35
C CYS A 548 8.69 3.42 9.79
N ASP A 549 7.97 4.35 10.44
CA ASP A 549 8.33 4.86 11.75
C ASP A 549 7.88 3.94 12.90
N SER A 550 8.39 4.18 14.10
CA SER A 550 8.03 3.37 15.27
C SER A 550 6.56 3.60 15.69
N PRO A 551 5.87 2.57 16.21
CA PRO A 551 4.56 2.73 16.84
C PRO A 551 4.53 3.83 17.92
N SER A 552 5.63 4.06 18.64
CA SER A 552 5.74 5.12 19.64
C SER A 552 5.61 6.52 19.01
N ASN A 553 6.26 6.75 17.86
CA ASN A 553 6.14 8.01 17.13
C ASN A 553 4.74 8.19 16.52
N TYR A 554 4.18 7.16 15.91
CA TYR A 554 2.81 7.23 15.38
C TYR A 554 1.75 7.49 16.45
N ASN A 555 1.88 6.87 17.63
CA ASN A 555 0.98 7.11 18.75
C ASN A 555 1.00 8.57 19.25
N SER A 556 2.11 9.29 18.99
CA SER A 556 2.26 10.71 19.30
C SER A 556 1.66 11.63 18.22
N GLU A 557 1.32 11.09 17.05
CA GLU A 557 0.91 11.83 15.84
C GLU A 557 -0.42 11.28 15.30
N LYS A 558 -1.46 11.27 16.15
CA LYS A 558 -2.72 10.55 15.91
C LYS A 558 -3.46 10.94 14.63
N GLU A 559 -3.47 12.23 14.26
CA GLU A 559 -4.13 12.69 13.02
C GLU A 559 -3.44 12.12 11.78
N CYS A 560 -2.10 12.18 11.75
CA CYS A 560 -1.29 11.60 10.67
C CYS A 560 -1.42 10.07 10.62
N LEU A 561 -1.37 9.40 11.79
CA LEU A 561 -1.57 7.95 11.87
C LEU A 561 -2.93 7.54 11.32
N LYS A 562 -4.01 8.23 11.70
CA LYS A 562 -5.35 7.93 11.19
C LYS A 562 -5.42 8.09 9.67
N PHE A 563 -4.88 9.18 9.12
CA PHE A 563 -4.83 9.36 7.68
C PHE A 563 -4.09 8.21 6.97
N ILE A 564 -2.91 7.84 7.46
CA ILE A 564 -2.09 6.77 6.88
C ILE A 564 -2.78 5.41 7.03
N ALA A 565 -3.44 5.14 8.15
CA ALA A 565 -4.20 3.90 8.34
C ALA A 565 -5.37 3.81 7.34
N ASP A 566 -6.08 4.91 7.10
CA ASP A 566 -7.32 4.95 6.30
C ASP A 566 -7.07 5.03 4.78
N VAL A 567 -5.96 5.60 4.31
CA VAL A 567 -5.68 5.78 2.87
C VAL A 567 -5.53 4.42 2.16
N PRO A 568 -6.25 4.11 1.06
CA PRO A 568 -6.10 2.84 0.34
C PRO A 568 -4.70 2.62 -0.23
N THR A 569 -4.34 1.36 -0.50
CA THR A 569 -3.11 1.01 -1.23
C THR A 569 -3.39 0.52 -2.66
N VAL A 570 -4.66 0.27 -2.96
CA VAL A 570 -5.16 -0.08 -4.29
C VAL A 570 -6.35 0.79 -4.62
N TRP A 571 -6.53 1.05 -5.91
CA TRP A 571 -7.38 2.12 -6.38
C TRP A 571 -8.28 1.62 -7.49
N ASP A 572 -9.45 2.21 -7.61
CA ASP A 572 -10.39 1.89 -8.69
C ASP A 572 -10.07 2.73 -9.93
N GLU A 573 -9.57 3.96 -9.72
CA GLU A 573 -9.28 4.96 -10.75
C GLU A 573 -8.14 5.88 -10.31
N THR A 574 -7.33 6.34 -11.27
CA THR A 574 -6.23 7.28 -11.07
C THR A 574 -6.28 8.37 -12.14
N VAL A 575 -6.16 9.64 -11.72
CA VAL A 575 -6.19 10.82 -12.58
C VAL A 575 -4.92 11.63 -12.36
N ALA A 576 -4.15 11.84 -13.43
CA ALA A 576 -3.04 12.79 -13.44
C ALA A 576 -3.60 14.22 -13.51
N LEU A 577 -3.32 15.04 -12.49
CA LEU A 577 -3.82 16.41 -12.44
C LEU A 577 -2.81 17.35 -13.09
N GLU A 578 -1.60 17.39 -12.52
CA GLU A 578 -0.51 18.25 -12.94
C GLU A 578 0.83 17.58 -12.63
N GLY A 579 1.89 17.93 -13.35
CA GLY A 579 3.20 17.39 -13.05
C GLY A 579 4.30 17.91 -13.96
N LYS A 580 5.50 18.03 -13.38
CA LYS A 580 6.73 18.32 -14.10
C LYS A 580 7.87 17.57 -13.42
N ALA A 581 8.51 16.67 -14.15
CA ALA A 581 9.49 15.75 -13.60
C ALA A 581 10.64 16.50 -12.91
N GLY A 582 10.95 16.11 -11.67
CA GLY A 582 11.98 16.75 -10.87
C GLY A 582 11.56 18.07 -10.20
N GLU A 583 10.33 18.54 -10.39
CA GLU A 583 9.85 19.80 -9.82
C GLU A 583 8.60 19.61 -8.96
N TYR A 584 7.54 18.96 -9.46
CA TYR A 584 6.32 18.72 -8.70
C TYR A 584 5.43 17.66 -9.35
N VAL A 585 4.51 17.10 -8.56
CA VAL A 585 3.50 16.14 -9.01
C VAL A 585 2.21 16.35 -8.24
N ALA A 586 1.07 16.25 -8.92
CA ALA A 586 -0.26 16.21 -8.30
C ALA A 586 -1.13 15.17 -9.01
N MET A 587 -1.78 14.31 -8.23
CA MET A 587 -2.69 13.30 -8.76
C MET A 587 -3.85 13.00 -7.81
N ALA A 588 -4.94 12.52 -8.37
CA ALA A 588 -6.10 12.04 -7.62
C ALA A 588 -6.31 10.54 -7.85
N ARG A 589 -6.76 9.84 -6.82
CA ARG A 589 -7.10 8.42 -6.88
C ARG A 589 -8.42 8.15 -6.19
N ARG A 590 -9.22 7.25 -6.73
CA ARG A 590 -10.53 6.89 -6.17
C ARG A 590 -10.53 5.49 -5.61
N LYS A 591 -11.19 5.30 -4.48
CA LYS A 591 -11.59 3.99 -3.96
C LYS A 591 -13.05 4.05 -3.50
N GLY A 592 -13.90 3.21 -4.09
CA GLY A 592 -15.35 3.33 -3.95
C GLY A 592 -15.83 4.72 -4.35
N ASP A 593 -16.48 5.42 -3.42
CA ASP A 593 -16.97 6.78 -3.57
C ASP A 593 -16.05 7.86 -2.98
N VAL A 594 -14.85 7.48 -2.52
CA VAL A 594 -13.90 8.38 -1.88
C VAL A 594 -12.75 8.71 -2.83
N TRP A 595 -12.48 10.00 -3.00
CA TRP A 595 -11.33 10.51 -3.72
C TRP A 595 -10.23 10.94 -2.75
N TYR A 596 -9.00 10.59 -3.09
CA TYR A 596 -7.79 10.99 -2.40
C TYR A 596 -6.93 11.80 -3.36
N VAL A 597 -6.41 12.94 -2.91
CA VAL A 597 -5.59 13.83 -3.75
C VAL A 597 -4.27 14.09 -3.05
N GLY A 598 -3.16 13.85 -3.73
CA GLY A 598 -1.81 14.08 -3.25
C GLY A 598 -1.09 15.08 -4.14
N ALA A 599 -0.26 15.94 -3.54
CA ALA A 599 0.67 16.80 -4.25
C ALA A 599 2.01 16.90 -3.51
N LEU A 600 3.11 16.94 -4.28
CA LEU A 600 4.48 17.12 -3.80
C LEU A 600 5.17 18.22 -4.61
N THR A 601 6.05 18.97 -3.96
CA THR A 601 6.97 19.92 -4.63
C THR A 601 8.42 19.63 -4.27
N ASP A 602 9.34 20.09 -5.12
CA ASP A 602 10.78 20.15 -4.90
C ASP A 602 11.15 21.14 -3.77
N TRP A 603 12.41 21.56 -3.69
CA TRP A 603 12.86 22.56 -2.71
C TRP A 603 12.30 23.97 -2.95
N ASN A 604 11.51 24.19 -4.00
CA ASN A 604 10.84 25.46 -4.24
C ASN A 604 9.43 25.41 -3.68
N ALA A 605 9.07 26.40 -2.85
CA ALA A 605 7.69 26.59 -2.41
C ALA A 605 6.80 26.81 -3.62
N ARG A 606 5.59 26.22 -3.61
CA ARG A 606 4.72 26.19 -4.78
C ARG A 606 3.26 26.36 -4.42
N GLU A 607 2.56 27.07 -5.29
CA GLU A 607 1.11 27.15 -5.30
C GLU A 607 0.59 26.56 -6.61
N LEU A 608 -0.39 25.65 -6.52
CA LEU A 608 -1.10 25.06 -7.65
C LEU A 608 -2.60 25.32 -7.49
N THR A 609 -3.31 25.44 -8.60
CA THR A 609 -4.78 25.40 -8.61
C THR A 609 -5.21 24.12 -9.31
N LEU A 610 -5.78 23.18 -8.56
CA LEU A 610 -6.21 21.88 -9.07
C LEU A 610 -7.70 21.91 -9.39
N ASP A 611 -8.07 21.50 -10.60
CA ASP A 611 -9.47 21.29 -10.98
C ASP A 611 -9.92 19.90 -10.53
N LEU A 612 -10.78 19.85 -9.51
CA LEU A 612 -11.32 18.63 -8.90
C LEU A 612 -12.83 18.50 -9.15
N SER A 613 -13.36 19.20 -10.16
CA SER A 613 -14.79 19.17 -10.50
C SER A 613 -15.32 17.77 -10.84
N PHE A 614 -14.45 16.88 -11.35
CA PHE A 614 -14.77 15.48 -11.66
C PHE A 614 -15.14 14.63 -10.43
N THR A 615 -14.83 15.10 -9.21
CA THR A 615 -15.11 14.34 -7.96
C THR A 615 -16.60 14.29 -7.61
N GLY A 616 -17.44 15.08 -8.29
CA GLY A 616 -18.90 14.98 -8.18
C GLY A 616 -19.51 15.76 -7.01
N GLY A 617 -18.88 16.87 -6.59
CA GLY A 617 -19.49 17.88 -5.72
C GLY A 617 -19.71 17.45 -4.27
N ALA A 618 -18.67 16.94 -3.59
CA ALA A 618 -18.71 16.73 -2.14
C ALA A 618 -19.04 18.05 -1.41
N PRO A 619 -19.75 18.04 -0.27
CA PRO A 619 -20.02 19.27 0.47
C PRO A 619 -18.78 19.80 1.21
N LEU A 620 -17.85 18.91 1.57
CA LEU A 620 -16.64 19.24 2.32
C LEU A 620 -15.40 18.58 1.69
N ILE A 621 -14.26 19.22 1.88
CA ILE A 621 -12.93 18.65 1.68
C ILE A 621 -12.19 18.60 3.02
N GLU A 622 -11.63 17.43 3.32
CA GLU A 622 -10.71 17.21 4.42
C GLU A 622 -9.29 17.19 3.86
N PHE A 623 -8.36 17.97 4.42
CA PHE A 623 -6.98 17.96 3.94
C PHE A 623 -5.94 18.30 5.00
N PHE A 624 -4.72 17.82 4.74
CA PHE A 624 -3.50 18.14 5.43
C PHE A 624 -2.66 19.05 4.53
N ARG A 625 -2.25 20.20 5.07
CA ARG A 625 -1.34 21.13 4.39
C ARG A 625 -0.15 21.48 5.27
N ASP A 626 0.94 21.86 4.62
CA ASP A 626 2.08 22.45 5.32
C ASP A 626 1.64 23.65 6.16
N GLY A 627 2.12 23.69 7.40
CA GLY A 627 1.92 24.82 8.30
C GLY A 627 2.69 26.04 7.80
N VAL A 628 2.27 27.23 8.26
CA VAL A 628 2.88 28.49 7.82
C VAL A 628 4.38 28.60 8.17
N ASN A 629 4.88 27.77 9.09
CA ASN A 629 6.30 27.71 9.46
C ASN A 629 6.99 26.42 8.98
N ALA A 630 6.38 25.63 8.09
CA ALA A 630 6.93 24.34 7.65
C ALA A 630 8.33 24.45 7.00
N ALA A 631 8.63 25.59 6.36
CA ALA A 631 9.96 25.87 5.83
C ALA A 631 11.07 25.91 6.91
N ARG A 632 10.72 26.18 8.18
CA ARG A 632 11.64 26.24 9.32
C ARG A 632 11.52 25.02 10.23
N ALA A 633 10.29 24.56 10.45
CA ALA A 633 9.96 23.40 11.26
C ALA A 633 9.14 22.44 10.40
N ALA A 634 9.81 21.53 9.69
CA ALA A 634 9.18 20.72 8.64
C ALA A 634 8.08 19.76 9.14
N ARG A 635 7.99 19.54 10.46
CA ARG A 635 6.85 18.86 11.09
C ARG A 635 5.57 19.71 11.21
N ASP A 636 5.62 21.02 10.96
CA ASP A 636 4.47 21.93 11.10
C ASP A 636 3.43 21.64 10.01
N TYR A 637 2.21 21.28 10.41
CA TYR A 637 1.10 21.00 9.51
C TYR A 637 -0.23 21.54 10.08
N LYS A 638 -1.25 21.59 9.22
CA LYS A 638 -2.64 21.80 9.60
C LYS A 638 -3.54 20.76 8.95
N HIS A 639 -4.40 20.13 9.75
CA HIS A 639 -5.53 19.33 9.33
C HIS A 639 -6.79 20.21 9.30
N ILE A 640 -7.46 20.29 8.16
CA ILE A 640 -8.55 21.25 7.91
C ILE A 640 -9.73 20.54 7.26
N TRP A 641 -10.94 20.93 7.68
CA TRP A 641 -12.20 20.65 6.99
C TRP A 641 -12.80 21.98 6.55
N THR A 642 -13.18 22.06 5.28
CA THR A 642 -13.80 23.26 4.72
C THR A 642 -14.80 22.86 3.64
N GLU A 643 -15.70 23.78 3.30
CA GLU A 643 -16.59 23.63 2.15
C GLU A 643 -15.79 23.37 0.88
N PHE A 644 -16.27 22.41 0.09
CA PHE A 644 -15.70 22.14 -1.22
C PHE A 644 -16.05 23.32 -2.16
N PRO A 645 -15.09 23.89 -2.90
CA PRO A 645 -15.36 25.00 -3.80
C PRO A 645 -16.43 24.66 -4.84
N ALA A 646 -17.42 25.55 -5.02
CA ALA A 646 -18.53 25.33 -5.94
C ALA A 646 -18.10 25.22 -7.42
N ASP A 647 -16.95 25.82 -7.77
CA ASP A 647 -16.33 25.70 -9.11
C ASP A 647 -15.39 24.49 -9.24
N GLY A 648 -15.22 23.71 -8.17
CA GLY A 648 -14.35 22.54 -8.09
C GLY A 648 -12.85 22.86 -8.06
N LYS A 649 -12.45 24.12 -7.99
CA LYS A 649 -11.03 24.52 -8.05
C LYS A 649 -10.44 24.71 -6.67
N VAL A 650 -9.42 23.92 -6.34
CA VAL A 650 -8.77 23.94 -5.03
C VAL A 650 -7.35 24.49 -5.15
N THR A 651 -7.06 25.56 -4.41
CA THR A 651 -5.70 26.10 -4.29
C THR A 651 -4.88 25.30 -3.28
N VAL A 652 -3.81 24.68 -3.76
CA VAL A 652 -2.87 23.88 -2.98
C VAL A 652 -1.58 24.67 -2.79
N ARG A 653 -1.17 24.87 -1.53
CA ARG A 653 0.07 25.56 -1.16
C ARG A 653 1.01 24.57 -0.47
N MET A 654 2.24 24.49 -0.96
CA MET A 654 3.29 23.60 -0.45
C MET A 654 4.53 24.43 -0.10
N ALA A 655 5.12 24.14 1.06
CA ALA A 655 6.39 24.70 1.49
C ALA A 655 7.57 24.10 0.69
N PRO A 656 8.81 24.61 0.82
CA PRO A 656 10.00 23.94 0.30
C PRO A 656 10.11 22.50 0.79
N GLY A 657 10.23 21.52 -0.12
CA GLY A 657 10.19 20.10 0.24
C GLY A 657 8.83 19.69 0.83
N GLY A 658 7.78 20.43 0.51
CA GLY A 658 6.45 20.29 1.05
C GLY A 658 5.51 19.39 0.27
N GLY A 659 4.31 19.21 0.81
CA GLY A 659 3.28 18.40 0.20
C GLY A 659 1.89 18.76 0.71
N TRP A 660 0.89 18.12 0.11
CA TRP A 660 -0.52 18.31 0.43
C TRP A 660 -1.29 17.03 0.17
N ALA A 661 -2.16 16.64 1.10
CA ALA A 661 -2.93 15.41 1.01
C ALA A 661 -4.38 15.66 1.40
N ALA A 662 -5.34 15.17 0.63
CA ALA A 662 -6.76 15.40 0.88
C ALA A 662 -7.62 14.17 0.65
N ILE A 663 -8.79 14.20 1.28
CA ILE A 663 -9.86 13.22 1.17
C ILE A 663 -11.16 13.97 0.85
N ILE A 664 -11.86 13.51 -0.19
CA ILE A 664 -13.11 14.07 -0.68
C ILE A 664 -14.15 12.96 -0.69
N ARG A 665 -15.27 13.18 0.00
CA ARG A 665 -16.35 12.19 0.18
C ARG A 665 -17.68 12.79 -0.25
N LYS A 666 -18.44 12.08 -1.10
CA LYS A 666 -19.76 12.55 -1.58
C LYS A 666 -20.78 12.72 -0.45
N GLN A 667 -20.72 11.85 0.55
CA GLN A 667 -21.39 12.08 1.82
C GLN A 667 -20.29 12.31 2.85
N PRO A 668 -20.35 13.36 3.68
CA PRO A 668 -19.61 13.31 4.93
C PRO A 668 -20.07 12.02 5.59
N GLU A 669 -19.14 11.14 5.98
CA GLU A 669 -19.45 10.04 6.89
C GLU A 669 -20.44 10.58 7.93
N PRO A 670 -21.66 10.01 8.07
CA PRO A 670 -22.74 10.61 8.84
C PRO A 670 -22.19 10.91 10.23
N TRP A 671 -21.82 12.18 10.47
CA TRP A 671 -20.93 12.61 11.56
C TRP A 671 -20.24 11.42 12.20
N GLN A 672 -19.26 10.83 11.48
CA GLN A 672 -18.68 9.54 11.86
C GLN A 672 -18.52 9.55 13.37
N LYS A 673 -19.28 8.69 14.07
CA LYS A 673 -19.28 8.54 15.53
C LYS A 673 -17.84 8.48 15.96
N THR A 674 -17.25 9.65 16.26
CA THR A 674 -15.84 9.71 16.56
C THR A 674 -15.64 8.89 17.83
N ASP A 675 -14.44 8.43 18.07
CA ASP A 675 -14.03 7.89 19.37
C ASP A 675 -14.28 8.88 20.55
N ASN A 676 -14.83 10.07 20.28
CA ASN A 676 -15.31 11.06 21.24
C ASN A 676 -16.82 11.01 21.54
N ASP A 677 -17.63 10.05 21.04
CA ASP A 677 -18.96 9.77 21.61
C ASP A 677 -18.81 9.08 22.97
N TRP A 678 -18.25 9.82 23.91
CA TRP A 678 -17.96 9.40 25.26
C TRP A 678 -19.21 8.88 25.97
N SER A 679 -20.37 9.47 25.69
CA SER A 679 -21.64 9.04 26.28
C SER A 679 -22.33 7.89 25.57
N ARG A 680 -21.86 7.49 24.38
CA ARG A 680 -22.58 6.60 23.46
C ARG A 680 -23.99 7.11 23.18
N PHE A 681 -24.11 8.40 22.89
CA PHE A 681 -25.36 9.09 22.58
C PHE A 681 -26.09 8.34 21.45
N GLY A 682 -25.44 8.03 20.33
CA GLY A 682 -26.12 7.34 19.23
C GLY A 682 -26.39 5.83 19.42
N TYR A 683 -26.36 5.26 20.64
CA TYR A 683 -26.44 3.80 20.84
C TYR A 683 -27.84 3.23 20.63
N TYR A 684 -28.89 3.93 21.09
CA TYR A 684 -30.28 3.50 20.98
C TYR A 684 -31.09 4.26 19.92
N GLU A 685 -30.47 5.15 19.15
CA GLU A 685 -31.14 6.01 18.17
C GLU A 685 -32.05 5.22 17.21
N LYS A 686 -31.56 4.10 16.68
CA LYS A 686 -32.36 3.22 15.80
C LYS A 686 -33.53 2.58 16.56
N GLN A 687 -33.27 1.99 17.73
CA GLN A 687 -34.31 1.35 18.53
C GLN A 687 -35.35 2.36 19.05
N ASN A 688 -34.96 3.61 19.30
CA ASN A 688 -35.87 4.70 19.67
C ASN A 688 -36.76 5.07 18.49
N ALA A 689 -36.18 5.22 17.29
CA ALA A 689 -36.93 5.52 16.07
C ALA A 689 -37.90 4.40 15.64
N GLU A 690 -37.61 3.14 16.01
CA GLU A 690 -38.45 1.98 15.71
C GLU A 690 -39.64 1.82 16.68
N LEU A 691 -39.69 2.56 17.80
CA LEU A 691 -40.83 2.52 18.72
C LEU A 691 -42.05 3.18 18.10
N THR A 692 -43.06 2.37 17.79
CA THR A 692 -44.36 2.82 17.26
C THR A 692 -45.43 2.95 18.33
N VAL A 693 -45.18 2.41 19.53
CA VAL A 693 -46.06 2.46 20.70
C VAL A 693 -45.33 3.13 21.85
N ARG A 694 -46.01 4.06 22.53
CA ARG A 694 -45.49 4.71 23.73
C ARG A 694 -45.22 3.65 24.82
N PRO A 695 -43.98 3.51 25.32
CA PRO A 695 -43.67 2.52 26.36
C PRO A 695 -44.36 2.89 27.68
N LYS A 696 -44.86 1.89 28.41
CA LYS A 696 -45.37 2.09 29.77
C LYS A 696 -44.25 2.52 30.71
N ALA A 697 -43.08 1.87 30.60
CA ALA A 697 -41.90 2.26 31.36
C ALA A 697 -40.59 2.11 30.59
N VAL A 698 -39.62 2.96 30.91
CA VAL A 698 -38.22 2.78 30.51
C VAL A 698 -37.43 2.24 31.71
N LEU A 699 -36.77 1.09 31.53
CA LEU A 699 -35.74 0.63 32.45
C LEU A 699 -34.41 1.25 32.02
N PHE A 700 -33.91 2.22 32.79
CA PHE A 700 -32.74 3.01 32.45
C PHE A 700 -31.54 2.66 33.35
N GLY A 701 -30.43 2.25 32.73
CA GLY A 701 -29.30 1.71 33.49
C GLY A 701 -28.05 1.40 32.68
N ASP A 702 -27.25 0.48 33.20
CA ASP A 702 -25.97 0.06 32.66
C ASP A 702 -26.00 -1.39 32.14
N SER A 703 -24.94 -2.18 32.40
CA SER A 703 -24.88 -3.58 32.01
C SER A 703 -25.96 -4.44 32.67
N ILE A 704 -26.39 -4.14 33.90
CA ILE A 704 -27.45 -4.93 34.56
C ILE A 704 -28.76 -4.81 33.77
N THR A 705 -29.10 -3.60 33.36
CA THR A 705 -30.31 -3.31 32.56
C THR A 705 -30.19 -3.82 31.13
N ARG A 706 -29.00 -3.71 30.52
CA ARG A 706 -28.76 -4.25 29.17
C ARG A 706 -28.93 -5.76 29.15
N ASN A 707 -28.34 -6.43 30.13
CA ASN A 707 -28.39 -7.87 30.26
C ASN A 707 -29.83 -8.34 30.54
N TRP A 708 -30.61 -7.59 31.33
CA TRP A 708 -32.03 -7.87 31.55
C TRP A 708 -32.80 -7.96 30.22
N ALA A 709 -32.64 -6.95 29.36
CA ALA A 709 -33.28 -6.93 28.05
C ALA A 709 -32.84 -8.08 27.12
N SER A 710 -31.66 -8.65 27.34
CA SER A 710 -31.18 -9.83 26.61
C SER A 710 -31.63 -11.17 27.21
N LYS A 711 -31.81 -11.23 28.54
CA LYS A 711 -32.05 -12.47 29.28
C LYS A 711 -33.53 -12.77 29.42
N ASP A 712 -34.38 -11.74 29.51
CA ASP A 712 -35.83 -11.89 29.51
C ASP A 712 -36.53 -10.82 28.66
N PRO A 713 -36.36 -10.86 27.33
CA PRO A 713 -37.01 -9.90 26.44
C PRO A 713 -38.54 -10.04 26.43
N LYS A 714 -39.07 -11.26 26.67
CA LYS A 714 -40.51 -11.52 26.68
C LYS A 714 -41.20 -10.81 27.83
N TRP A 715 -40.61 -10.84 29.02
CA TRP A 715 -41.18 -10.14 30.16
C TRP A 715 -41.29 -8.63 29.92
N LEU A 716 -40.29 -8.01 29.27
CA LEU A 716 -40.36 -6.59 28.90
C LEU A 716 -41.49 -6.31 27.89
N GLU A 717 -41.62 -7.17 26.88
CA GLU A 717 -42.67 -7.06 25.87
C GLU A 717 -44.08 -7.18 26.49
N GLU A 718 -44.29 -8.18 27.36
CA GLU A 718 -45.56 -8.44 28.06
C GLU A 718 -46.05 -7.25 28.91
N HIS A 719 -45.11 -6.43 29.44
CA HIS A 719 -45.43 -5.28 30.29
C HIS A 719 -45.33 -3.93 29.55
N ASN A 720 -45.06 -3.94 28.24
CA ASN A 720 -44.77 -2.75 27.43
C ASN A 720 -43.62 -1.89 28.02
N PHE A 721 -42.54 -2.55 28.44
CA PHE A 721 -41.33 -1.91 28.93
C PHE A 721 -40.23 -1.92 27.90
N VAL A 722 -39.36 -0.91 27.93
CA VAL A 722 -38.18 -0.85 27.08
C VAL A 722 -36.91 -0.72 27.91
N GLY A 723 -35.92 -1.56 27.61
CA GLY A 723 -34.60 -1.50 28.23
C GLY A 723 -33.70 -0.48 27.54
N ARG A 724 -33.08 0.41 28.32
CA ARG A 724 -32.11 1.42 27.86
C ARG A 724 -30.81 1.35 28.66
N GLY A 725 -30.28 0.12 28.76
CA GLY A 725 -29.02 -0.18 29.43
C GLY A 725 -27.79 -0.14 28.51
N ILE A 726 -26.69 0.51 28.90
CA ILE A 726 -25.43 0.44 28.16
C ILE A 726 -24.30 -0.03 29.07
N SER A 727 -23.65 -1.13 28.68
CA SER A 727 -22.63 -1.78 29.49
C SER A 727 -21.48 -0.85 29.86
N GLY A 728 -21.13 -0.82 31.14
CA GLY A 728 -19.98 -0.08 31.68
C GLY A 728 -20.20 1.42 31.91
N GLN A 729 -21.40 1.95 31.64
CA GLN A 729 -21.67 3.38 31.78
C GLN A 729 -21.69 3.86 33.23
N THR A 730 -21.10 5.05 33.45
CA THR A 730 -21.23 5.80 34.70
C THR A 730 -22.46 6.71 34.69
N THR A 731 -22.89 7.18 35.86
CA THR A 731 -24.05 8.08 35.99
C THR A 731 -23.93 9.37 35.16
N MET A 732 -22.72 9.89 34.93
CA MET A 732 -22.52 11.07 34.09
C MET A 732 -22.81 10.80 32.60
N GLN A 733 -22.40 9.65 32.07
CA GLN A 733 -22.69 9.25 30.68
C GLN A 733 -24.18 8.95 30.49
N MET A 734 -24.80 8.40 31.52
CA MET A 734 -26.24 8.15 31.54
C MET A 734 -27.04 9.45 31.54
N LEU A 735 -26.66 10.42 32.39
CA LEU A 735 -27.31 11.73 32.44
C LEU A 735 -27.25 12.46 31.10
N SER A 736 -26.11 12.41 30.38
CA SER A 736 -25.97 13.09 29.09
C SER A 736 -26.89 12.54 27.99
N ARG A 737 -27.27 11.26 28.06
CA ARG A 737 -28.21 10.64 27.10
C ARG A 737 -29.65 10.51 27.61
N PHE A 738 -29.94 10.99 28.82
CA PHE A 738 -31.24 10.82 29.47
C PHE A 738 -32.40 11.41 28.65
N ARG A 739 -32.16 12.51 27.94
CA ARG A 739 -33.19 13.15 27.12
C ARG A 739 -33.68 12.25 25.99
N GLN A 740 -32.78 11.79 25.13
CA GLN A 740 -33.15 10.94 23.98
C GLN A 740 -33.64 9.54 24.37
N ASP A 741 -33.09 8.96 25.46
CA ASP A 741 -33.36 7.55 25.80
C ASP A 741 -34.47 7.40 26.83
N VAL A 742 -34.98 8.49 27.38
CA VAL A 742 -36.10 8.49 28.34
C VAL A 742 -37.09 9.57 27.99
N ILE A 743 -36.69 10.84 28.03
CA ILE A 743 -37.64 11.97 27.91
C ILE A 743 -38.39 11.94 26.58
N GLU A 744 -37.68 11.77 25.47
CA GLU A 744 -38.24 11.76 24.11
C GLU A 744 -39.06 10.52 23.81
N LEU A 745 -38.93 9.46 24.62
CA LEU A 745 -39.79 8.27 24.53
C LEU A 745 -41.11 8.46 25.29
N GLU A 746 -41.21 9.54 26.07
CA GLU A 746 -42.38 9.93 26.87
C GLU A 746 -42.98 8.79 27.71
N PRO A 747 -42.21 7.91 28.40
CA PRO A 747 -42.83 6.82 29.16
C PRO A 747 -43.71 7.34 30.30
N GLU A 748 -44.60 6.50 30.83
CA GLU A 748 -45.29 6.85 32.08
C GLU A 748 -44.33 6.81 33.27
N TYR A 749 -43.50 5.77 33.32
CA TYR A 749 -42.53 5.54 34.39
C TYR A 749 -41.10 5.43 33.88
N VAL A 750 -40.11 5.86 34.66
CA VAL A 750 -38.70 5.52 34.43
C VAL A 750 -38.08 4.91 35.68
N PHE A 751 -37.52 3.71 35.53
CA PHE A 751 -36.79 3.03 36.60
C PHE A 751 -35.30 3.30 36.43
N ILE A 752 -34.68 3.96 37.41
CA ILE A 752 -33.29 4.40 37.32
C ILE A 752 -32.42 3.51 38.23
N LEU A 753 -31.62 2.63 37.62
CA LEU A 753 -30.65 1.76 38.29
C LEU A 753 -29.23 2.07 37.78
N ALA A 754 -28.44 2.79 38.57
CA ALA A 754 -27.09 3.19 38.18
C ALA A 754 -26.19 3.53 39.38
N GLY A 755 -24.88 3.36 39.19
CA GLY A 755 -23.86 3.78 40.16
C GLY A 755 -22.76 2.73 40.43
N CYS A 756 -22.96 1.46 40.06
CA CYS A 756 -21.96 0.42 40.29
C CYS A 756 -20.66 0.70 39.50
N ASN A 757 -20.79 1.22 38.28
CA ASN A 757 -19.65 1.57 37.42
C ASN A 757 -18.91 2.85 37.87
N ASP A 758 -19.59 3.75 38.57
CA ASP A 758 -19.02 4.91 39.25
C ASP A 758 -18.14 4.46 40.42
N ILE A 759 -18.65 3.52 41.25
CA ILE A 759 -17.88 2.84 42.32
C ILE A 759 -16.67 2.10 41.73
N ALA A 760 -16.84 1.45 40.57
CA ALA A 760 -15.78 0.79 39.83
C ALA A 760 -14.74 1.75 39.22
N ARG A 761 -15.00 3.06 39.22
CA ARG A 761 -14.17 4.12 38.63
C ARG A 761 -13.88 3.87 37.14
N ASN A 762 -14.89 3.46 36.37
CA ASN A 762 -14.71 3.14 34.96
C ASN A 762 -14.17 4.31 34.14
N ASN A 763 -14.60 5.54 34.47
CA ASN A 763 -14.17 6.79 33.81
C ASN A 763 -13.39 7.73 34.75
N GLY A 764 -12.71 7.19 35.76
CA GLY A 764 -12.01 7.97 36.77
C GLY A 764 -12.78 8.10 38.09
N TYR A 765 -12.24 8.91 39.01
CA TYR A 765 -12.80 9.09 40.34
C TYR A 765 -14.03 10.01 40.32
N ILE A 766 -15.09 9.57 40.99
CA ILE A 766 -16.23 10.39 41.38
C ILE A 766 -16.60 9.99 42.81
N ASP A 767 -16.90 10.98 43.64
CA ASP A 767 -17.38 10.74 45.00
C ASP A 767 -18.81 10.17 44.99
N VAL A 768 -19.17 9.34 45.98
CA VAL A 768 -20.50 8.70 46.08
C VAL A 768 -21.61 9.76 46.08
N LYS A 769 -21.40 10.90 46.75
CA LYS A 769 -22.39 12.00 46.79
C LYS A 769 -22.60 12.64 45.42
N ASN A 770 -21.56 12.73 44.59
CA ASN A 770 -21.68 13.28 43.24
C ASN A 770 -22.32 12.27 42.28
N THR A 771 -22.07 10.97 42.47
CA THR A 771 -22.81 9.90 41.79
C THR A 771 -24.31 10.02 42.09
N PHE A 772 -24.66 10.18 43.37
CA PHE A 772 -26.04 10.40 43.81
C PHE A 772 -26.66 11.67 43.22
N LYS A 773 -25.92 12.79 43.15
CA LYS A 773 -26.42 14.03 42.51
C LYS A 773 -26.79 13.84 41.03
N ASN A 774 -26.06 12.99 40.29
CA ASN A 774 -26.44 12.68 38.91
C ASN A 774 -27.78 11.91 38.84
N LEU A 775 -28.03 11.01 39.80
CA LEU A 775 -29.32 10.32 39.92
C LEU A 775 -30.45 11.31 40.23
N VAL A 776 -30.22 12.24 41.17
CA VAL A 776 -31.16 13.33 41.49
C VAL A 776 -31.49 14.17 40.26
N SER A 777 -30.48 14.53 39.45
CA SER A 777 -30.71 15.27 38.20
C SER A 777 -31.62 14.50 37.24
N MET A 778 -31.44 13.19 37.07
CA MET A 778 -32.31 12.37 36.21
C MET A 778 -33.75 12.29 36.75
N VAL A 779 -33.92 12.18 38.07
CA VAL A 779 -35.24 12.24 38.72
C VAL A 779 -35.93 13.58 38.47
N GLN A 780 -35.24 14.70 38.69
CA GLN A 780 -35.77 16.05 38.50
C GLN A 780 -36.15 16.29 37.02
N LEU A 781 -35.30 15.83 36.10
CA LEU A 781 -35.58 15.86 34.66
C LEU A 781 -36.82 15.05 34.31
N SER A 782 -37.04 13.88 34.94
CA SER A 782 -38.24 13.08 34.74
C SER A 782 -39.50 13.85 35.15
N GLN A 783 -39.49 14.39 36.38
CA GLN A 783 -40.63 15.11 36.96
C GLN A 783 -41.02 16.35 36.14
N VAL A 784 -40.03 17.14 35.70
CA VAL A 784 -40.28 18.32 34.86
C VAL A 784 -40.90 17.97 33.51
N ASN A 785 -40.65 16.77 33.00
CA ASN A 785 -41.21 16.30 31.73
C ASN A 785 -42.44 15.39 31.92
N GLY A 786 -43.05 15.38 33.11
CA GLY A 786 -44.28 14.62 33.39
C GLY A 786 -44.10 13.10 33.46
N ILE A 787 -42.86 12.62 33.57
CA ILE A 787 -42.52 11.19 33.70
C ILE A 787 -42.38 10.88 35.19
N LYS A 788 -43.01 9.80 35.68
CA LYS A 788 -42.94 9.38 37.08
C LYS A 788 -41.62 8.61 37.33
N PRO A 789 -40.61 9.19 38.02
CA PRO A 789 -39.39 8.45 38.30
C PRO A 789 -39.62 7.40 39.40
N VAL A 790 -38.95 6.27 39.27
CA VAL A 790 -38.84 5.24 40.29
C VAL A 790 -37.34 4.99 40.53
N MET A 791 -36.88 5.24 41.75
CA MET A 791 -35.48 5.01 42.09
C MET A 791 -35.25 3.52 42.40
N CYS A 792 -34.08 3.01 42.04
CA CYS A 792 -33.69 1.64 42.36
C CYS A 792 -32.41 1.66 43.20
N THR A 793 -32.36 0.88 44.28
CA THR A 793 -31.10 0.62 44.97
C THR A 793 -30.18 -0.19 44.08
N LEU A 794 -28.86 0.03 44.16
CA LEU A 794 -27.86 -0.82 43.53
C LEU A 794 -28.02 -2.26 44.03
N THR A 795 -27.93 -3.22 43.10
CA THR A 795 -27.84 -4.63 43.44
C THR A 795 -26.60 -4.89 44.31
N PRO A 796 -26.62 -5.91 45.18
CA PRO A 796 -25.46 -6.25 45.99
C PRO A 796 -24.31 -6.70 45.10
N ALA A 797 -23.07 -6.49 45.53
CA ALA A 797 -21.88 -7.01 44.84
C ALA A 797 -20.80 -7.35 45.87
N ARG A 798 -20.28 -8.58 45.84
CA ARG A 798 -19.17 -8.96 46.75
C ARG A 798 -17.83 -8.40 46.27
N GLU A 799 -17.66 -8.26 44.96
CA GLU A 799 -16.44 -7.75 44.34
C GLU A 799 -16.76 -7.22 42.94
N ILE A 800 -15.92 -6.32 42.43
CA ILE A 800 -15.99 -5.82 41.05
C ILE A 800 -14.81 -6.41 40.27
N GLY A 801 -15.02 -7.60 39.68
CA GLY A 801 -13.95 -8.43 39.10
C GLY A 801 -13.12 -7.73 38.02
N TRP A 802 -13.71 -6.82 37.25
CA TRP A 802 -13.01 -6.06 36.20
C TRP A 802 -12.22 -4.84 36.73
N ARG A 803 -12.41 -4.47 38.00
CA ARG A 803 -11.76 -3.30 38.64
C ARG A 803 -11.22 -3.64 40.04
N ARG A 804 -10.56 -4.79 40.20
CA ARG A 804 -10.00 -5.28 41.49
C ARG A 804 -9.29 -4.22 42.36
N ARG A 805 -8.65 -3.23 41.71
CA ARG A 805 -7.98 -2.08 42.36
C ARG A 805 -8.89 -1.19 43.23
N VAL A 806 -10.22 -1.27 43.11
CA VAL A 806 -11.14 -0.48 43.96
C VAL A 806 -11.41 -1.12 45.32
N GLY A 807 -10.96 -2.36 45.55
CA GLY A 807 -11.17 -3.08 46.80
C GLY A 807 -12.61 -3.54 46.99
N ASP A 808 -13.04 -3.60 48.24
CA ASP A 808 -14.39 -4.02 48.64
C ASP A 808 -15.44 -2.94 48.29
N PRO A 809 -16.41 -3.22 47.40
CA PRO A 809 -17.40 -2.22 46.98
C PRO A 809 -18.56 -2.04 47.97
N ARG A 810 -18.73 -2.95 48.95
CA ARG A 810 -19.92 -2.99 49.82
C ARG A 810 -20.14 -1.70 50.64
N PRO A 811 -19.11 -1.05 51.22
CA PRO A 811 -19.31 0.21 51.92
C PRO A 811 -19.86 1.33 51.03
N GLN A 812 -19.33 1.48 49.80
CA GLN A 812 -19.83 2.50 48.88
C GLN A 812 -21.22 2.18 48.34
N ILE A 813 -21.55 0.90 48.11
CA ILE A 813 -22.90 0.47 47.74
C ILE A 813 -23.89 0.80 48.86
N ALA A 814 -23.54 0.48 50.12
CA ALA A 814 -24.38 0.79 51.27
C ALA A 814 -24.60 2.30 51.45
N GLU A 815 -23.54 3.10 51.29
CA GLU A 815 -23.62 4.57 51.35
C GLU A 815 -24.54 5.13 50.24
N LEU A 816 -24.35 4.70 48.99
CA LEU A 816 -25.17 5.17 47.86
C LEU A 816 -26.64 4.75 48.01
N ASN A 817 -26.89 3.51 48.44
CA ASN A 817 -28.26 3.03 48.67
C ASN A 817 -28.96 3.76 49.82
N ALA A 818 -28.23 4.13 50.87
CA ALA A 818 -28.77 4.96 51.95
C ALA A 818 -29.18 6.35 51.45
N LEU A 819 -28.35 6.98 50.61
CA LEU A 819 -28.68 8.28 49.98
C LEU A 819 -29.91 8.17 49.06
N ILE A 820 -29.95 7.14 48.20
CA ILE A 820 -31.09 6.87 47.31
C ILE A 820 -32.38 6.69 48.12
N SER A 821 -32.35 5.84 49.16
CA SER A 821 -33.53 5.52 49.97
C SER A 821 -34.03 6.73 50.76
N SER A 822 -33.11 7.52 51.33
CA SER A 822 -33.45 8.72 52.09
C SER A 822 -34.10 9.77 51.19
N TYR A 823 -33.54 10.00 49.99
CA TYR A 823 -34.08 10.95 49.03
C TYR A 823 -35.44 10.51 48.48
N ALA A 824 -35.59 9.22 48.18
CA ALA A 824 -36.86 8.67 47.73
C ALA A 824 -37.97 8.89 48.78
N ALA A 825 -37.67 8.64 50.07
CA ALA A 825 -38.60 8.89 51.16
C ALA A 825 -38.90 10.39 51.37
N GLU A 826 -37.88 11.25 51.36
CA GLU A 826 -38.03 12.70 51.55
C GLU A 826 -38.90 13.35 50.47
N HIS A 827 -38.78 12.88 49.23
CA HIS A 827 -39.45 13.46 48.06
C HIS A 827 -40.67 12.66 47.60
N ASN A 828 -41.13 11.65 48.36
CA ASN A 828 -42.23 10.75 48.00
C ASN A 828 -42.06 10.10 46.61
N ILE A 829 -40.84 9.69 46.28
CA ILE A 829 -40.52 8.99 45.04
C ILE A 829 -40.58 7.48 45.32
N PRO A 830 -41.25 6.67 44.47
CA PRO A 830 -41.27 5.23 44.62
C PRO A 830 -39.85 4.62 44.55
N LEU A 831 -39.61 3.59 45.35
CA LEU A 831 -38.30 2.92 45.48
C LEU A 831 -38.45 1.41 45.26
N VAL A 832 -37.63 0.85 44.37
CA VAL A 832 -37.41 -0.60 44.26
C VAL A 832 -36.11 -0.98 44.99
N ASP A 833 -36.23 -1.73 46.09
CA ASP A 833 -35.09 -2.19 46.89
C ASP A 833 -34.57 -3.56 46.41
N TYR A 834 -33.85 -3.54 45.29
CA TYR A 834 -33.13 -4.71 44.80
C TYR A 834 -32.05 -5.21 45.76
N ASN A 835 -31.45 -4.33 46.57
CA ASN A 835 -30.36 -4.71 47.44
C ASN A 835 -30.83 -5.71 48.51
N SER A 836 -31.93 -5.39 49.20
CA SER A 836 -32.43 -6.22 50.30
C SER A 836 -32.95 -7.58 49.85
N VAL A 837 -33.54 -7.67 48.66
CA VAL A 837 -34.13 -8.92 48.16
C VAL A 837 -33.11 -9.87 47.51
N MET A 838 -31.91 -9.39 47.20
CA MET A 838 -30.86 -10.18 46.52
C MET A 838 -29.61 -10.44 47.38
N ARG A 839 -29.47 -9.80 48.55
CA ARG A 839 -28.23 -9.88 49.35
C ARG A 839 -28.20 -11.10 50.27
N THR A 840 -27.01 -11.66 50.44
CA THR A 840 -26.72 -12.59 51.54
C THR A 840 -26.45 -11.82 52.84
N PRO A 841 -26.42 -12.50 54.01
CA PRO A 841 -25.99 -11.88 55.27
C PRO A 841 -24.59 -11.23 55.21
N GLU A 842 -23.70 -11.71 54.32
CA GLU A 842 -22.35 -11.18 54.10
C GLU A 842 -22.31 -9.94 53.17
N GLY A 843 -23.48 -9.50 52.68
CA GLY A 843 -23.64 -8.27 51.88
C GLY A 843 -23.31 -8.40 50.39
N GLY A 844 -22.93 -9.60 49.92
CA GLY A 844 -22.79 -9.91 48.50
C GLY A 844 -24.13 -10.31 47.87
N MET A 845 -24.18 -10.42 46.54
CA MET A 845 -25.36 -11.00 45.86
C MET A 845 -25.38 -12.50 46.13
N ASP A 846 -26.58 -13.06 46.34
CA ASP A 846 -26.75 -14.50 46.49
C ASP A 846 -26.15 -15.22 45.27
N PRO A 847 -25.23 -16.19 45.45
CA PRO A 847 -24.67 -17.00 44.36
C PRO A 847 -25.72 -17.64 43.45
N ALA A 848 -26.95 -17.90 43.95
CA ALA A 848 -28.06 -18.39 43.14
C ALA A 848 -28.56 -17.37 42.10
N TYR A 849 -28.30 -16.07 42.31
CA TYR A 849 -28.81 -14.97 41.51
C TYR A 849 -27.79 -14.29 40.61
N GLU A 850 -26.50 -14.62 40.71
CA GLU A 850 -25.42 -13.95 39.98
C GLU A 850 -24.70 -14.84 38.95
N THR A 851 -23.88 -14.20 38.10
CA THR A 851 -22.91 -14.87 37.23
C THR A 851 -21.45 -14.59 37.59
N ASP A 852 -21.16 -13.40 38.13
CA ASP A 852 -19.79 -12.90 38.26
C ASP A 852 -19.59 -11.95 39.45
N ALA A 853 -20.30 -12.19 40.56
CA ALA A 853 -20.35 -11.33 41.75
C ALA A 853 -21.11 -10.01 41.60
N VAL A 854 -21.52 -9.61 40.38
CA VAL A 854 -22.19 -8.33 40.13
C VAL A 854 -23.43 -8.47 39.25
N HIS A 855 -23.33 -9.21 38.14
CA HIS A 855 -24.40 -9.30 37.16
C HIS A 855 -25.39 -10.41 37.54
N PRO A 856 -26.71 -10.10 37.53
CA PRO A 856 -27.73 -11.12 37.74
C PRO A 856 -27.75 -12.17 36.62
N ASN A 857 -27.98 -13.43 37.00
CA ASN A 857 -28.42 -14.48 36.10
C ASN A 857 -29.96 -14.41 35.93
N LEU A 858 -30.55 -15.35 35.17
CA LEU A 858 -32.01 -15.33 34.94
C LEU A 858 -32.83 -15.45 36.24
N ALA A 859 -32.40 -16.25 37.21
CA ALA A 859 -33.08 -16.36 38.50
C ALA A 859 -33.00 -15.04 39.29
N GLY A 860 -31.85 -14.36 39.23
CA GLY A 860 -31.71 -13.02 39.79
C GLY A 860 -32.65 -12.00 39.13
N TYR A 861 -32.77 -12.02 37.80
CA TYR A 861 -33.74 -11.16 37.10
C TYR A 861 -35.18 -11.46 37.52
N LYS A 862 -35.57 -12.72 37.74
CA LYS A 862 -36.93 -13.03 38.25
C LYS A 862 -37.21 -12.43 39.62
N VAL A 863 -36.21 -12.35 40.50
CA VAL A 863 -36.33 -11.66 41.79
C VAL A 863 -36.50 -10.15 41.58
N MET A 864 -35.72 -9.56 40.67
CA MET A 864 -35.83 -8.14 40.33
C MET A 864 -37.19 -7.79 39.70
N GLU A 865 -37.68 -8.60 38.76
CA GLU A 865 -39.00 -8.45 38.13
C GLU A 865 -40.11 -8.41 39.16
N LYS A 866 -40.10 -9.35 40.12
CA LYS A 866 -41.08 -9.40 41.21
C LYS A 866 -41.04 -8.12 42.06
N ALA A 867 -39.84 -7.71 42.50
CA ALA A 867 -39.68 -6.51 43.32
C ALA A 867 -40.13 -5.23 42.58
N LEU A 868 -39.88 -5.15 41.27
CA LEU A 868 -40.32 -4.03 40.44
C LEU A 868 -41.85 -3.99 40.32
N LEU A 869 -42.48 -5.13 40.01
CA LEU A 869 -43.93 -5.20 39.85
C LEU A 869 -44.68 -4.88 41.16
N GLU A 870 -44.19 -5.35 42.31
CA GLU A 870 -44.77 -5.03 43.62
C GLU A 870 -44.78 -3.53 43.94
N VAL A 871 -43.84 -2.77 43.36
CA VAL A 871 -43.82 -1.30 43.47
C VAL A 871 -44.76 -0.70 42.44
N LEU A 872 -44.71 -1.14 41.19
CA LEU A 872 -45.53 -0.60 40.11
C LEU A 872 -47.05 -0.79 40.37
N GLU A 873 -47.45 -1.95 40.91
CA GLU A 873 -48.83 -2.23 41.31
C GLU A 873 -49.37 -1.27 42.38
N LYS A 874 -48.50 -0.55 43.10
CA LYS A 874 -48.89 0.47 44.08
C LYS A 874 -48.96 1.88 43.48
N LEU A 875 -48.50 2.05 42.23
CA LEU A 875 -48.47 3.33 41.52
C LEU A 875 -49.58 3.47 40.48
N ASP A 876 -50.03 2.33 39.94
CA ASP A 876 -51.25 2.19 39.15
C ASP A 876 -52.48 2.13 40.07
#